data_AF-F0WWN0-F1
#
_entry.id   AF-F0WWN0-F1
#
_cell.length_a   1.000
_cell.length_b   1.000
_cell.length_c   1.000
_cell.angle_alpha   90.00
_cell.angle_beta   90.00
_cell.angle_gamma   90.00
#
_symmetry.space_group_name_H-M   'P 1'
#
loop_
_entity.id
_entity.type
_entity.pdbx_description
1 polymer ?
#
loop_
_entity_poly.entity_id
_entity_poly.type
_entity_poly.pdbx_seq_one_letter_code
_entity_poly.pdbx_strand_id
1 'polypeptide(L)'
;MYRESIRWKSCLVFIVCLPCCLTAVSVPCDSDSTRENALARWKSGSSLAFSRDSHAAARLDSRVYMVGGTSAFYHTKQLEKTTLRSDIWYTEDGAVWTEVLEEAPFRRRYGHSLTSFHDANDSRTWLVLIGGFTPTPSNDIWMTLDGESWVQPREEPPWSGRGWHCSVEYNGRLWIIGGSPLTNEVWSTNSLINGRWVQQEKVPWKARVAHACASHRQSGLLDDLAGQHLFLVGGWDGRALNDVWRMDKSGNWMQMQETSAWSPRAWHSIVSFESQSSSDNLYGPRLWLIGGGATGDGINQMHTYTDVWFTRDGQNWTAASSDVTGVSTAEWSVVTREDQQVCVGKWGHSVTAFLRVVKRSYRCSPTCRSIDNTTSLGGQIIPICDVDKQPELPYDVTMELQNTISKVTMYPDGCDICPGMEASDRYVSTNVVPALLLIAGSAESEKTNDVFISSDAFLCEKNGVICSNEGACVQGGSCLCNRGRSGAFCEAVDTLAPPSKANCFSQKATVRLVNGSDIQLSKIKIGDRLLALDELGDIVYTSVYLLPYTNRVQSRTRFLRVFFGTSTCLEITSDHLIYVAEEAPSTRVRQISARELQIGTRLITSNQSKVAIVSRIQIIDSFGAFTAYTMTGTFFVNGILCSNYGDHYSLSNESAFLRRDWLPYQFYRIHRVLFSILPPALSAPIVVTLQNLIERTLLSWCRPLWLSIRHSLLTGSYRQVA
;
A
#
# COMPACT_ATOMS: atom_id res chain seq x y z
N MET A 1 -1.37 -75.07 -0.62
CA MET A 1 -0.63 -75.85 0.41
C MET A 1 0.79 -75.31 0.49
N TYR A 2 1.40 -75.30 1.68
CA TYR A 2 2.75 -74.75 1.99
C TYR A 2 2.86 -73.20 1.82
N ARG A 3 3.42 -72.43 2.76
CA ARG A 3 3.99 -72.78 4.09
C ARG A 3 4.04 -71.56 5.05
N GLU A 4 3.97 -71.84 6.36
CA GLU A 4 4.50 -71.15 7.57
C GLU A 4 4.75 -69.61 7.59
N SER A 5 4.35 -68.74 8.55
CA SER A 5 3.85 -68.76 9.96
C SER A 5 4.84 -68.18 11.02
N ILE A 6 4.28 -67.71 12.16
CA ILE A 6 4.90 -67.15 13.42
C ILE A 6 4.92 -65.60 13.44
N ARG A 7 4.00 -64.89 14.13
CA ARG A 7 3.88 -64.56 15.60
C ARG A 7 5.08 -63.75 16.13
N TRP A 8 5.04 -62.87 17.14
CA TRP A 8 4.30 -62.71 18.41
C TRP A 8 4.06 -61.18 18.66
N LYS A 9 3.26 -60.62 19.59
CA LYS A 9 2.25 -61.05 20.59
C LYS A 9 1.33 -59.83 20.94
N SER A 10 0.40 -59.98 21.90
CA SER A 10 -0.36 -58.88 22.53
C SER A 10 -0.26 -58.93 24.06
N CYS A 11 -0.39 -57.78 24.75
CA CYS A 11 -0.76 -57.67 26.19
C CYS A 11 -1.47 -56.32 26.46
N LEU A 12 -2.48 -56.33 27.33
CA LEU A 12 -3.24 -55.14 27.79
C LEU A 12 -2.57 -54.49 29.01
N VAL A 13 -2.77 -53.18 29.19
CA VAL A 13 -2.82 -52.51 30.50
C VAL A 13 -3.95 -51.47 30.52
N PHE A 14 -4.70 -51.42 31.62
CA PHE A 14 -5.79 -50.46 31.89
C PHE A 14 -5.26 -49.05 32.19
N ILE A 15 -5.95 -47.99 31.72
CA ILE A 15 -5.91 -46.66 32.37
C ILE A 15 -7.33 -46.07 32.50
N VAL A 16 -7.58 -45.63 33.74
CA VAL A 16 -8.73 -44.95 34.35
C VAL A 16 -9.44 -43.89 33.49
N CYS A 17 -10.78 -43.88 33.54
CA CYS A 17 -11.61 -42.73 33.15
C CYS A 17 -11.65 -41.68 34.28
N LEU A 18 -11.34 -40.42 33.95
CA LEU A 18 -11.67 -39.23 34.75
C LEU A 18 -12.18 -38.13 33.79
N PRO A 19 -13.19 -37.34 34.16
CA PRO A 19 -13.83 -36.40 33.25
C PRO A 19 -13.03 -35.09 33.17
N CYS A 20 -12.43 -34.82 32.01
CA CYS A 20 -11.84 -33.50 31.77
C CYS A 20 -12.93 -32.56 31.26
N CYS A 21 -13.25 -31.52 32.05
CA CYS A 21 -14.11 -30.43 31.57
C CYS A 21 -13.39 -29.71 30.42
N LEU A 22 -13.97 -29.75 29.23
CA LEU A 22 -13.57 -28.89 28.11
C LEU A 22 -14.01 -27.45 28.41
N THR A 23 -13.19 -26.74 29.18
CA THR A 23 -13.21 -25.28 29.18
C THR A 23 -12.75 -24.81 27.79
N ALA A 24 -13.40 -23.77 27.28
CA ALA A 24 -13.09 -23.25 25.94
C ALA A 24 -11.63 -22.77 25.88
N VAL A 25 -10.83 -23.40 25.02
CA VAL A 25 -9.44 -23.00 24.78
C VAL A 25 -9.45 -21.68 24.02
N SER A 26 -9.08 -20.60 24.70
CA SER A 26 -8.80 -19.32 24.06
C SER A 26 -7.55 -19.45 23.19
N VAL A 27 -7.68 -19.14 21.89
CA VAL A 27 -6.54 -19.06 20.96
C VAL A 27 -5.58 -17.95 21.44
N PRO A 28 -4.31 -18.25 21.78
CA PRO A 28 -3.34 -17.22 22.14
C PRO A 28 -2.92 -16.41 20.91
N CYS A 29 -2.70 -15.11 21.09
CA CYS A 29 -1.92 -14.31 20.16
C CYS A 29 -0.44 -14.42 20.55
N ASP A 30 0.16 -15.59 20.32
CA ASP A 30 1.55 -15.83 20.72
C ASP A 30 2.55 -15.18 19.76
N SER A 31 3.47 -14.43 20.35
CA SER A 31 4.54 -13.72 19.68
C SER A 31 5.88 -14.32 20.08
N ASP A 32 6.29 -15.40 19.43
CA ASP A 32 7.66 -15.55 18.89
C ASP A 32 7.91 -16.91 18.22
N SER A 33 8.24 -16.89 16.93
CA SER A 33 9.49 -17.49 16.41
C SER A 33 9.60 -17.34 14.88
N THR A 34 10.19 -16.23 14.45
CA THR A 34 11.14 -16.16 13.31
C THR A 34 10.95 -17.13 12.12
N ARG A 35 9.81 -17.09 11.41
CA ARG A 35 9.70 -17.10 9.93
C ARG A 35 8.27 -17.13 9.37
N GLU A 36 7.27 -17.53 10.15
CA GLU A 36 5.89 -17.72 9.65
C GLU A 36 5.01 -16.45 9.63
N ASN A 37 5.50 -15.32 10.17
CA ASN A 37 4.73 -14.06 10.18
C ASN A 37 4.86 -13.23 8.89
N ALA A 38 4.52 -13.85 7.75
CA ALA A 38 4.10 -13.12 6.55
C ALA A 38 2.66 -12.58 6.72
N LEU A 39 2.48 -11.73 7.75
CA LEU A 39 1.25 -11.07 8.23
C LEU A 39 -0.05 -11.42 7.47
N ALA A 40 -0.71 -12.52 7.87
CA ALA A 40 -2.02 -12.89 7.37
C ALA A 40 -3.05 -11.76 7.63
N ARG A 41 -3.50 -11.12 6.56
CA ARG A 41 -4.43 -9.97 6.60
C ARG A 41 -5.89 -10.39 6.80
N TRP A 42 -6.19 -11.67 6.65
CA TRP A 42 -7.50 -12.28 6.91
C TRP A 42 -7.34 -13.50 7.81
N LYS A 43 -8.33 -13.74 8.67
CA LYS A 43 -8.42 -14.95 9.50
C LYS A 43 -9.67 -15.72 9.10
N SER A 44 -9.57 -17.05 9.02
CA SER A 44 -10.76 -17.92 8.98
C SER A 44 -11.56 -17.72 10.27
N GLY A 45 -12.75 -17.13 10.14
CA GLY A 45 -13.65 -16.83 11.26
C GLY A 45 -14.45 -18.06 11.66
N SER A 46 -15.08 -18.70 10.68
CA SER A 46 -15.76 -19.98 10.83
C SER A 46 -16.04 -20.64 9.47
N SER A 47 -16.86 -21.68 9.46
CA SER A 47 -17.48 -22.21 8.25
C SER A 47 -18.96 -22.44 8.49
N LEU A 48 -19.77 -22.03 7.53
CA LEU A 48 -21.19 -22.31 7.45
C LEU A 48 -21.42 -23.82 7.32
N ALA A 49 -22.56 -24.30 7.83
CA ALA A 49 -22.95 -25.72 7.73
C ALA A 49 -23.25 -26.17 6.28
N PHE A 50 -23.26 -25.25 5.33
CA PHE A 50 -23.58 -25.44 3.91
C PHE A 50 -22.69 -24.54 3.07
N SER A 51 -22.37 -24.96 1.85
CA SER A 51 -21.72 -24.10 0.86
C SER A 51 -22.74 -23.37 -0.01
N ARG A 52 -22.47 -22.11 -0.37
CA ARG A 52 -23.35 -21.32 -1.25
C ARG A 52 -22.62 -20.21 -2.01
N ASP A 53 -23.12 -19.91 -3.21
CA ASP A 53 -22.80 -18.70 -3.97
C ASP A 53 -24.07 -17.89 -4.25
N SER A 54 -23.90 -16.73 -4.89
CA SER A 54 -25.00 -15.91 -5.44
C SER A 54 -26.05 -15.47 -4.41
N HIS A 55 -25.67 -15.51 -3.13
CA HIS A 55 -26.41 -14.98 -1.98
C HIS A 55 -26.12 -13.49 -1.84
N ALA A 56 -26.97 -12.77 -1.13
CA ALA A 56 -26.72 -11.38 -0.77
C ALA A 56 -26.51 -11.27 0.74
N ALA A 57 -25.60 -10.38 1.16
CA ALA A 57 -25.40 -10.06 2.56
C ALA A 57 -25.31 -8.54 2.77
N ALA A 58 -25.90 -8.08 3.87
CA ALA A 58 -25.89 -6.67 4.25
C ALA A 58 -25.97 -6.54 5.77
N ARG A 59 -25.46 -5.42 6.28
CA ARG A 59 -25.48 -5.11 7.70
C ARG A 59 -26.75 -4.34 8.07
N LEU A 60 -27.41 -4.75 9.15
CA LEU A 60 -28.43 -3.98 9.84
C LEU A 60 -28.03 -3.89 11.32
N ASP A 61 -27.86 -2.66 11.82
CA ASP A 61 -27.42 -2.35 13.18
C ASP A 61 -26.12 -3.06 13.61
N SER A 62 -26.19 -4.00 14.57
CA SER A 62 -25.05 -4.81 15.04
C SER A 62 -24.88 -6.13 14.27
N ARG A 63 -25.80 -6.46 13.36
CA ARG A 63 -25.90 -7.77 12.71
C ARG A 63 -25.56 -7.70 11.24
N VAL A 64 -24.87 -8.74 10.74
CA VAL A 64 -24.78 -9.03 9.31
C VAL A 64 -25.80 -10.11 8.99
N TYR A 65 -26.71 -9.83 8.06
CA TYR A 65 -27.67 -10.79 7.52
C TYR A 65 -27.15 -11.36 6.20
N MET A 66 -27.38 -12.65 5.98
CA MET A 66 -27.14 -13.39 4.74
C MET A 66 -28.45 -14.02 4.30
N VAL A 67 -28.83 -13.81 3.03
CA VAL A 67 -30.11 -14.27 2.48
C VAL A 67 -29.90 -15.09 1.20
N GLY A 68 -30.57 -16.24 1.12
CA GLY A 68 -30.75 -17.02 -0.11
C GLY A 68 -29.45 -17.47 -0.81
N GLY A 69 -29.47 -17.46 -2.14
CA GLY A 69 -28.38 -17.95 -3.00
C GLY A 69 -28.55 -19.41 -3.44
N THR A 70 -27.49 -19.97 -4.02
CA THR A 70 -27.46 -21.33 -4.58
C THR A 70 -26.48 -22.19 -3.80
N SER A 71 -26.93 -23.31 -3.24
CA SER A 71 -26.10 -24.32 -2.57
C SER A 71 -25.95 -25.59 -3.43
N ALA A 72 -25.22 -26.58 -2.91
CA ALA A 72 -25.42 -27.97 -3.32
C ALA A 72 -26.88 -28.41 -3.07
N PHE A 73 -27.30 -29.53 -3.67
CA PHE A 73 -28.63 -30.10 -3.47
C PHE A 73 -28.88 -30.39 -1.98
N TYR A 74 -30.03 -29.94 -1.48
CA TYR A 74 -30.51 -30.25 -0.13
C TYR A 74 -32.02 -30.52 -0.15
N HIS A 75 -32.52 -31.04 0.98
CA HIS A 75 -33.94 -31.14 1.25
C HIS A 75 -34.33 -30.12 2.33
N THR A 76 -35.45 -29.45 2.16
CA THR A 76 -36.05 -28.56 3.16
C THR A 76 -36.72 -29.39 4.28
N LYS A 77 -37.15 -28.78 5.39
CA LYS A 77 -38.00 -29.43 6.41
C LYS A 77 -39.36 -29.86 5.83
N GLN A 78 -39.76 -29.32 4.68
CA GLN A 78 -40.93 -29.75 3.88
C GLN A 78 -40.59 -30.87 2.87
N LEU A 79 -39.37 -31.41 2.93
CA LEU A 79 -38.81 -32.50 2.09
C LEU A 79 -38.63 -32.16 0.59
N GLU A 80 -38.83 -30.90 0.19
CA GLU A 80 -38.62 -30.45 -1.18
C GLU A 80 -37.13 -30.48 -1.54
N LYS A 81 -36.77 -31.09 -2.68
CA LYS A 81 -35.39 -31.14 -3.18
C LYS A 81 -35.08 -29.90 -4.02
N THR A 82 -34.10 -29.10 -3.60
CA THR A 82 -33.73 -27.84 -4.28
C THR A 82 -32.22 -27.55 -4.16
N THR A 83 -31.73 -26.65 -5.01
CA THR A 83 -30.40 -26.00 -4.89
C THR A 83 -30.51 -24.51 -4.54
N LEU A 84 -31.66 -23.88 -4.81
CA LEU A 84 -31.93 -22.49 -4.45
C LEU A 84 -32.39 -22.42 -3.00
N ARG A 85 -32.11 -21.30 -2.34
CA ARG A 85 -32.49 -21.04 -0.94
C ARG A 85 -33.29 -19.73 -0.80
N SER A 86 -34.15 -19.66 0.20
CA SER A 86 -34.76 -18.41 0.69
C SER A 86 -34.38 -18.12 2.16
N ASP A 87 -33.54 -18.98 2.74
CA ASP A 87 -33.20 -18.94 4.16
C ASP A 87 -32.42 -17.68 4.55
N ILE A 88 -32.60 -17.31 5.82
CA ILE A 88 -32.10 -16.07 6.40
C ILE A 88 -31.27 -16.43 7.62
N TRP A 89 -30.03 -15.98 7.61
CA TRP A 89 -29.07 -16.19 8.69
C TRP A 89 -28.52 -14.83 9.13
N TYR A 90 -28.18 -14.70 10.41
CA TYR A 90 -27.41 -13.56 10.89
C TYR A 90 -26.19 -13.98 11.70
N THR A 91 -25.26 -13.03 11.84
CA THR A 91 -24.11 -13.09 12.76
C THR A 91 -23.85 -11.70 13.35
N GLU A 92 -23.30 -11.67 14.57
CA GLU A 92 -22.85 -10.44 15.26
C GLU A 92 -21.31 -10.35 15.31
N ASP A 93 -20.59 -11.45 15.03
CA ASP A 93 -19.14 -11.55 15.17
C ASP A 93 -18.42 -12.12 13.92
N GLY A 94 -19.16 -12.67 12.96
CA GLY A 94 -18.64 -13.36 11.78
C GLY A 94 -18.25 -14.83 12.01
N ALA A 95 -18.30 -15.31 13.26
CA ALA A 95 -17.92 -16.65 13.65
C ALA A 95 -19.15 -17.52 13.94
N VAL A 96 -20.09 -17.03 14.76
CA VAL A 96 -21.33 -17.73 15.09
C VAL A 96 -22.46 -17.25 14.18
N TRP A 97 -23.15 -18.18 13.54
CA TRP A 97 -24.27 -17.92 12.64
C TRP A 97 -25.57 -18.54 13.18
N THR A 98 -26.66 -17.78 13.12
CA THR A 98 -27.97 -18.19 13.64
C THR A 98 -29.01 -18.15 12.52
N GLU A 99 -29.75 -19.25 12.33
CA GLU A 99 -30.91 -19.34 11.43
C GLU A 99 -32.04 -18.48 12.00
N VAL A 100 -32.56 -17.54 11.21
CA VAL A 100 -33.74 -16.73 11.52
C VAL A 100 -34.98 -17.41 10.94
N LEU A 101 -34.94 -17.65 9.63
CA LEU A 101 -35.97 -18.36 8.87
C LEU A 101 -35.28 -19.39 7.97
N GLU A 102 -35.81 -20.61 7.94
CA GLU A 102 -35.43 -21.61 6.94
C GLU A 102 -36.04 -21.29 5.56
N GLU A 103 -37.28 -20.80 5.55
CA GLU A 103 -37.96 -20.36 4.36
C GLU A 103 -38.59 -19.00 4.63
N ALA A 104 -38.18 -18.00 3.88
CA ALA A 104 -38.77 -16.67 3.90
C ALA A 104 -40.12 -16.65 3.17
N PRO A 105 -40.99 -15.63 3.37
CA PRO A 105 -42.25 -15.50 2.65
C PRO A 105 -42.09 -15.27 1.13
N PHE A 106 -40.86 -15.07 0.65
CA PHE A 106 -40.52 -14.90 -0.75
C PHE A 106 -39.86 -16.13 -1.36
N ARG A 107 -40.03 -16.31 -2.68
CA ARG A 107 -39.45 -17.45 -3.41
C ARG A 107 -37.92 -17.53 -3.29
N ARG A 108 -37.42 -18.77 -3.17
CA ARG A 108 -35.99 -19.14 -3.16
C ARG A 108 -35.28 -18.57 -4.38
N ARG A 109 -34.18 -17.84 -4.17
CA ARG A 109 -33.60 -16.94 -5.18
C ARG A 109 -32.10 -16.77 -5.08
N TYR A 110 -31.48 -16.44 -6.21
CA TYR A 110 -30.06 -16.12 -6.33
C TYR A 110 -29.84 -14.89 -7.22
N GLY A 111 -28.69 -14.23 -7.08
CA GLY A 111 -28.38 -12.99 -7.82
C GLY A 111 -29.38 -11.86 -7.53
N HIS A 112 -29.99 -11.87 -6.34
CA HIS A 112 -30.76 -10.75 -5.82
C HIS A 112 -29.81 -9.75 -5.15
N SER A 113 -30.31 -8.56 -4.82
CA SER A 113 -29.56 -7.62 -3.98
C SER A 113 -30.19 -7.51 -2.59
N LEU A 114 -29.38 -7.14 -1.60
CA LEU A 114 -29.77 -6.89 -0.22
C LEU A 114 -29.05 -5.63 0.24
N THR A 115 -29.76 -4.65 0.81
CA THR A 115 -29.19 -3.35 1.19
C THR A 115 -29.91 -2.79 2.41
N SER A 116 -29.15 -2.19 3.33
CA SER A 116 -29.69 -1.36 4.41
C SER A 116 -30.06 0.03 3.88
N PHE A 117 -31.29 0.46 4.11
CA PHE A 117 -31.85 1.70 3.59
C PHE A 117 -32.53 2.50 4.70
N HIS A 118 -32.16 3.78 4.83
CA HIS A 118 -32.85 4.73 5.72
C HIS A 118 -33.97 5.42 4.92
N ASP A 119 -35.22 5.12 5.24
CA ASP A 119 -36.38 5.61 4.51
C ASP A 119 -36.71 7.05 4.94
N ALA A 120 -36.93 7.97 4.00
CA ALA A 120 -37.24 9.38 4.35
C ALA A 120 -38.54 9.54 5.17
N ASN A 121 -39.36 8.50 5.27
CA ASN A 121 -40.62 8.44 6.01
C ASN A 121 -40.58 7.53 7.25
N ASP A 122 -39.42 6.95 7.63
CA ASP A 122 -39.24 6.15 8.86
C ASP A 122 -37.87 6.44 9.49
N SER A 123 -37.82 6.68 10.79
CA SER A 123 -36.56 6.92 11.50
C SER A 123 -35.67 5.68 11.63
N ARG A 124 -36.20 4.49 11.29
CA ARG A 124 -35.50 3.21 11.35
C ARG A 124 -34.86 2.86 10.01
N THR A 125 -33.73 2.15 10.08
CA THR A 125 -33.10 1.54 8.91
C THR A 125 -33.81 0.24 8.58
N TRP A 126 -34.17 0.05 7.32
CA TRP A 126 -34.76 -1.19 6.80
C TRP A 126 -33.71 -2.03 6.10
N LEU A 127 -33.75 -3.35 6.27
CA LEU A 127 -33.06 -4.29 5.41
C LEU A 127 -33.97 -4.60 4.23
N VAL A 128 -33.52 -4.31 3.00
CA VAL A 128 -34.32 -4.37 1.78
C VAL A 128 -33.72 -5.39 0.81
N LEU A 129 -34.53 -6.36 0.40
CA LEU A 129 -34.24 -7.34 -0.65
C LEU A 129 -34.93 -6.93 -1.95
N ILE A 130 -34.23 -7.05 -3.08
CA ILE A 130 -34.75 -6.65 -4.40
C ILE A 130 -34.44 -7.73 -5.43
N GLY A 131 -35.47 -8.17 -6.17
CA GLY A 131 -35.35 -8.99 -7.38
C GLY A 131 -34.61 -10.31 -7.21
N GLY A 132 -33.84 -10.70 -8.22
CA GLY A 132 -33.15 -12.00 -8.33
C GLY A 132 -33.89 -13.02 -9.21
N PHE A 133 -33.32 -14.23 -9.33
CA PHE A 133 -33.81 -15.28 -10.23
C PHE A 133 -34.57 -16.40 -9.51
N THR A 134 -35.84 -16.62 -9.88
CA THR A 134 -36.70 -17.75 -9.43
C THR A 134 -37.70 -18.17 -10.51
N PRO A 135 -37.57 -19.37 -11.11
CA PRO A 135 -36.68 -19.59 -12.27
C PRO A 135 -36.61 -18.44 -13.31
N THR A 136 -37.61 -17.55 -13.37
CA THR A 136 -37.58 -16.28 -14.12
C THR A 136 -37.03 -15.14 -13.24
N PRO A 137 -36.55 -14.03 -13.81
CA PRO A 137 -36.23 -12.82 -13.06
C PRO A 137 -37.46 -12.27 -12.31
N SER A 138 -37.27 -11.81 -11.07
CA SER A 138 -38.31 -11.18 -10.26
C SER A 138 -38.06 -9.67 -10.13
N ASN A 139 -39.13 -8.88 -10.02
CA ASN A 139 -39.08 -7.43 -9.72
C ASN A 139 -39.53 -7.09 -8.29
N ASP A 140 -39.98 -8.09 -7.50
CA ASP A 140 -40.47 -7.87 -6.15
C ASP A 140 -39.42 -7.26 -5.20
N ILE A 141 -39.92 -6.45 -4.27
CA ILE A 141 -39.18 -5.85 -3.17
C ILE A 141 -39.75 -6.39 -1.87
N TRP A 142 -38.87 -6.70 -0.92
CA TRP A 142 -39.23 -7.09 0.43
C TRP A 142 -38.38 -6.30 1.42
N MET A 143 -38.96 -5.86 2.54
CA MET A 143 -38.28 -5.09 3.57
C MET A 143 -38.60 -5.62 4.97
N THR A 144 -37.61 -5.55 5.86
CA THR A 144 -37.70 -6.00 7.26
C THR A 144 -36.89 -5.10 8.20
N LEU A 145 -37.18 -5.17 9.50
CA LEU A 145 -36.43 -4.53 10.59
C LEU A 145 -35.69 -5.54 11.48
N ASP A 146 -35.94 -6.84 11.33
CA ASP A 146 -35.50 -7.90 12.25
C ASP A 146 -35.00 -9.17 11.53
N GLY A 147 -35.31 -9.34 10.23
CA GLY A 147 -35.01 -10.56 9.48
C GLY A 147 -36.09 -11.65 9.59
N GLU A 148 -37.05 -11.50 10.50
CA GLU A 148 -38.16 -12.42 10.76
C GLU A 148 -39.43 -11.96 10.03
N SER A 149 -39.79 -10.70 10.23
CA SER A 149 -41.01 -10.08 9.71
C SER A 149 -40.71 -9.32 8.42
N TRP A 150 -41.04 -9.92 7.28
CA TRP A 150 -40.86 -9.31 5.96
C TRP A 150 -42.19 -8.84 5.37
N VAL A 151 -42.19 -7.60 4.87
CA VAL A 151 -43.34 -6.98 4.21
C VAL A 151 -42.95 -6.48 2.82
N GLN A 152 -43.93 -6.35 1.92
CA GLN A 152 -43.74 -5.72 0.62
C GLN A 152 -44.15 -4.24 0.70
N PRO A 153 -43.46 -3.34 -0.05
CA PRO A 153 -43.90 -1.95 -0.18
C PRO A 153 -45.25 -1.87 -0.93
N ARG A 154 -45.97 -0.75 -0.75
CA ARG A 154 -47.28 -0.54 -1.40
C ARG A 154 -47.19 -0.13 -2.87
N GLU A 155 -46.11 0.54 -3.26
CA GLU A 155 -45.89 0.96 -4.64
C GLU A 155 -45.28 -0.21 -5.43
N GLU A 156 -45.92 -0.58 -6.54
CA GLU A 156 -45.37 -1.60 -7.44
C GLU A 156 -44.13 -1.06 -8.17
N PRO A 157 -43.03 -1.84 -8.23
CA PRO A 157 -41.83 -1.45 -8.97
C PRO A 157 -42.09 -1.23 -10.47
N PRO A 158 -41.74 -0.08 -11.06
CA PRO A 158 -42.02 0.25 -12.47
C PRO A 158 -41.14 -0.50 -13.48
N TRP A 159 -40.24 -1.38 -13.05
CA TRP A 159 -39.34 -2.13 -13.92
C TRP A 159 -39.68 -3.62 -14.05
N SER A 160 -39.21 -4.20 -15.15
CA SER A 160 -39.18 -5.64 -15.39
C SER A 160 -38.24 -6.38 -14.43
N GLY A 161 -38.60 -7.62 -14.12
CA GLY A 161 -37.84 -8.47 -13.20
C GLY A 161 -36.37 -8.60 -13.59
N ARG A 162 -35.48 -8.58 -12.59
CA ARG A 162 -34.04 -8.57 -12.80
C ARG A 162 -33.23 -9.21 -11.68
N GLY A 163 -32.15 -9.88 -12.05
CA GLY A 163 -31.10 -10.33 -11.14
C GLY A 163 -29.71 -9.87 -11.63
N TRP A 164 -28.68 -10.04 -10.81
CA TRP A 164 -27.34 -9.49 -11.04
C TRP A 164 -27.33 -7.98 -11.33
N HIS A 165 -28.34 -7.27 -10.81
CA HIS A 165 -28.36 -5.83 -10.68
C HIS A 165 -27.64 -5.44 -9.39
N CYS A 166 -27.36 -4.15 -9.27
CA CYS A 166 -26.84 -3.57 -8.05
C CYS A 166 -27.92 -2.75 -7.34
N SER A 167 -27.96 -2.78 -6.01
CA SER A 167 -28.68 -1.80 -5.20
C SER A 167 -27.79 -1.21 -4.12
N VAL A 168 -28.03 0.06 -3.77
CA VAL A 168 -27.20 0.82 -2.83
C VAL A 168 -27.95 2.02 -2.27
N GLU A 169 -27.78 2.33 -0.99
CA GLU A 169 -28.17 3.63 -0.43
C GLU A 169 -27.14 4.67 -0.82
N TYR A 170 -27.60 5.80 -1.36
CA TYR A 170 -26.77 6.95 -1.65
C TYR A 170 -27.59 8.24 -1.63
N ASN A 171 -27.12 9.22 -0.86
CA ASN A 171 -27.71 10.57 -0.77
C ASN A 171 -29.20 10.55 -0.35
N GLY A 172 -29.56 9.72 0.63
CA GLY A 172 -30.94 9.60 1.14
C GLY A 172 -31.89 8.92 0.17
N ARG A 173 -31.36 8.11 -0.75
CA ARG A 173 -32.11 7.39 -1.78
C ARG A 173 -31.61 5.95 -1.93
N LEU A 174 -32.54 5.05 -2.16
CA LEU A 174 -32.27 3.69 -2.60
C LEU A 174 -32.16 3.71 -4.13
N TRP A 175 -31.00 3.30 -4.65
CA TRP A 175 -30.72 3.21 -6.08
C TRP A 175 -30.73 1.75 -6.54
N ILE A 176 -31.20 1.52 -7.76
CA ILE A 176 -31.21 0.22 -8.44
C ILE A 176 -30.62 0.42 -9.83
N ILE A 177 -29.60 -0.37 -10.16
CA ILE A 177 -28.66 -0.08 -11.25
C ILE A 177 -28.46 -1.33 -12.11
N GLY A 178 -28.77 -1.20 -13.41
CA GLY A 178 -28.54 -2.20 -14.43
C GLY A 178 -29.19 -3.57 -14.14
N GLY A 179 -28.48 -4.63 -14.51
CA GLY A 179 -28.86 -6.02 -14.24
C GLY A 179 -29.21 -6.84 -15.48
N SER A 180 -29.65 -8.06 -15.23
CA SER A 180 -30.10 -9.06 -16.23
C SER A 180 -31.61 -9.30 -16.08
N PRO A 181 -32.46 -9.16 -17.14
CA PRO A 181 -32.11 -8.96 -18.55
C PRO A 181 -31.30 -7.69 -18.81
N LEU A 182 -30.32 -7.79 -19.72
CA LEU A 182 -29.23 -6.83 -19.89
C LEU A 182 -29.73 -5.40 -20.09
N THR A 183 -29.56 -4.53 -19.09
CA THR A 183 -30.07 -3.15 -19.08
C THR A 183 -29.07 -2.14 -18.49
N ASN A 184 -29.19 -0.86 -18.85
CA ASN A 184 -28.51 0.28 -18.21
C ASN A 184 -29.46 1.21 -17.46
N GLU A 185 -30.69 0.77 -17.20
CA GLU A 185 -31.63 1.53 -16.38
C GLU A 185 -31.06 1.81 -14.99
N VAL A 186 -31.28 3.04 -14.53
CA VAL A 186 -31.03 3.48 -13.16
C VAL A 186 -32.35 4.02 -12.61
N TRP A 187 -32.78 3.46 -11.49
CA TRP A 187 -34.00 3.84 -10.78
C TRP A 187 -33.65 4.26 -9.35
N SER A 188 -34.38 5.22 -8.79
CA SER A 188 -34.25 5.55 -7.37
C SER A 188 -35.53 6.05 -6.72
N THR A 189 -35.67 5.79 -5.41
CA THR A 189 -36.70 6.35 -4.53
C THR A 189 -36.06 6.87 -3.24
N ASN A 190 -36.71 7.83 -2.59
CA ASN A 190 -36.39 8.28 -1.23
C ASN A 190 -37.23 7.57 -0.15
N SER A 191 -38.26 6.80 -0.54
CA SER A 191 -39.08 6.02 0.40
C SER A 191 -39.71 4.80 -0.29
N LEU A 192 -39.73 3.67 0.40
CA LEU A 192 -40.48 2.46 0.04
C LEU A 192 -41.90 2.45 0.64
N ILE A 193 -42.15 3.31 1.64
CA ILE A 193 -43.44 3.38 2.34
C ILE A 193 -44.43 4.24 1.56
N ASN A 194 -44.02 5.45 1.15
CA ASN A 194 -44.86 6.45 0.45
C ASN A 194 -44.09 7.22 -0.64
N GLY A 195 -42.92 6.75 -1.06
CA GLY A 195 -42.12 7.41 -2.10
C GLY A 195 -42.69 7.22 -3.50
N ARG A 196 -41.87 7.59 -4.50
CA ARG A 196 -42.09 7.25 -5.90
C ARG A 196 -40.78 6.91 -6.57
N TRP A 197 -40.80 5.89 -7.41
CA TRP A 197 -39.66 5.55 -8.25
C TRP A 197 -39.45 6.56 -9.38
N VAL A 198 -38.21 7.07 -9.47
CA VAL A 198 -37.76 7.99 -10.52
C VAL A 198 -36.69 7.31 -11.35
N GLN A 199 -36.91 7.21 -12.66
CA GLN A 199 -35.90 6.76 -13.61
C GLN A 199 -34.92 7.89 -13.91
N GLN A 200 -33.63 7.56 -14.00
CA GLN A 200 -32.62 8.47 -14.54
C GLN A 200 -32.50 8.26 -16.06
N GLU A 201 -32.67 9.33 -16.82
CA GLU A 201 -32.47 9.31 -18.28
C GLU A 201 -30.99 9.49 -18.66
N LYS A 202 -30.64 9.03 -19.87
CA LYS A 202 -29.35 9.33 -20.55
C LYS A 202 -28.09 8.94 -19.74
N VAL A 203 -28.20 7.85 -18.99
CA VAL A 203 -27.08 7.20 -18.30
C VAL A 203 -25.96 6.89 -19.32
N PRO A 204 -24.71 7.35 -19.12
CA PRO A 204 -23.68 7.33 -20.16
C PRO A 204 -23.02 5.96 -20.38
N TRP A 205 -23.12 5.05 -19.41
CA TRP A 205 -22.54 3.72 -19.49
C TRP A 205 -23.50 2.70 -20.12
N LYS A 206 -22.91 1.69 -20.78
CA LYS A 206 -23.63 0.62 -21.50
C LYS A 206 -24.26 -0.39 -20.55
N ALA A 207 -25.32 -1.03 -21.03
CA ALA A 207 -26.07 -2.07 -20.34
C ALA A 207 -25.16 -3.21 -19.86
N ARG A 208 -25.31 -3.61 -18.60
CA ARG A 208 -24.37 -4.53 -17.94
C ARG A 208 -24.99 -5.26 -16.76
N VAL A 209 -24.46 -6.45 -16.47
CA VAL A 209 -24.86 -7.33 -15.36
C VAL A 209 -23.67 -7.57 -14.43
N ALA A 210 -23.92 -7.97 -13.19
CA ALA A 210 -22.91 -8.43 -12.23
C ALA A 210 -21.72 -7.46 -12.04
N HIS A 211 -21.99 -6.16 -12.20
CA HIS A 211 -21.15 -5.05 -11.77
C HIS A 211 -21.36 -4.84 -10.28
N ALA A 212 -20.39 -4.22 -9.60
CA ALA A 212 -20.50 -3.88 -8.20
C ALA A 212 -20.75 -2.37 -8.04
N CYS A 213 -21.48 -1.97 -6.99
CA CYS A 213 -21.54 -0.58 -6.56
C CYS A 213 -21.29 -0.45 -5.06
N ALA A 214 -20.80 0.72 -4.66
CA ALA A 214 -20.80 1.16 -3.28
C ALA A 214 -20.95 2.68 -3.23
N SER A 215 -21.62 3.16 -2.19
CA SER A 215 -21.45 4.52 -1.72
C SER A 215 -20.07 4.63 -1.04
N HIS A 216 -19.29 5.64 -1.41
CA HIS A 216 -17.93 5.86 -0.92
C HIS A 216 -17.70 7.35 -0.60
N ARG A 217 -17.13 7.64 0.57
CA ARG A 217 -16.78 9.02 0.98
C ARG A 217 -15.35 9.32 0.55
N GLN A 218 -15.15 10.38 -0.22
CA GLN A 218 -13.83 10.90 -0.58
C GLN A 218 -13.50 12.07 0.35
N SER A 219 -12.32 12.04 0.98
CA SER A 219 -11.76 13.21 1.67
C SER A 219 -10.87 13.97 0.68
N GLY A 220 -11.25 15.21 0.38
CA GLY A 220 -10.41 16.12 -0.39
C GLY A 220 -9.41 16.85 0.51
N LEU A 221 -8.16 16.98 0.07
CA LEU A 221 -7.24 18.04 0.54
C LEU A 221 -7.62 19.43 -0.01
N LEU A 222 -8.59 19.47 -0.93
CA LEU A 222 -9.22 20.63 -1.53
C LEU A 222 -10.74 20.35 -1.58
N ASP A 223 -11.57 21.34 -1.20
CA ASP A 223 -13.00 21.15 -0.91
C ASP A 223 -13.82 20.55 -2.07
N ASP A 224 -13.44 20.81 -3.33
CA ASP A 224 -14.21 20.40 -4.53
C ASP A 224 -14.27 18.88 -4.77
N LEU A 225 -13.41 18.09 -4.10
CA LEU A 225 -13.39 16.62 -4.17
C LEU A 225 -13.92 15.94 -2.90
N ALA A 226 -14.31 16.71 -1.88
CA ALA A 226 -14.84 16.16 -0.63
C ALA A 226 -16.33 15.83 -0.76
N GLY A 227 -16.70 14.57 -0.51
CA GLY A 227 -18.12 14.17 -0.57
C GLY A 227 -18.37 12.67 -0.60
N GLN A 228 -19.63 12.30 -0.45
CA GLN A 228 -20.12 10.95 -0.72
C GLN A 228 -20.40 10.82 -2.23
N HIS A 229 -19.96 9.73 -2.82
CA HIS A 229 -20.14 9.39 -4.23
C HIS A 229 -20.64 7.95 -4.39
N LEU A 230 -21.42 7.68 -5.44
CA LEU A 230 -21.80 6.32 -5.81
C LEU A 230 -20.85 5.83 -6.90
N PHE A 231 -20.19 4.70 -6.68
CA PHE A 231 -19.32 4.05 -7.65
C PHE A 231 -20.04 2.91 -8.37
N LEU A 232 -19.78 2.74 -9.66
CA LEU A 232 -20.10 1.54 -10.44
C LEU A 232 -18.79 1.01 -11.03
N VAL A 233 -18.52 -0.27 -10.81
CA VAL A 233 -17.24 -0.89 -11.16
C VAL A 233 -17.45 -2.18 -11.96
N GLY A 234 -16.80 -2.26 -13.13
CA GLY A 234 -16.74 -3.45 -13.97
C GLY A 234 -18.11 -4.02 -14.38
N GLY A 235 -18.23 -5.34 -14.37
CA GLY A 235 -19.41 -6.09 -14.78
C GLY A 235 -19.25 -6.79 -16.12
N TRP A 236 -20.37 -7.18 -16.73
CA TRP A 236 -20.39 -7.95 -17.98
C TRP A 236 -21.48 -7.44 -18.94
N ASP A 237 -21.11 -7.19 -20.21
CA ASP A 237 -21.98 -6.70 -21.30
C ASP A 237 -22.04 -7.64 -22.51
N GLY A 238 -21.59 -8.89 -22.34
CA GLY A 238 -21.18 -9.80 -23.42
C GLY A 238 -19.70 -10.17 -23.30
N ARG A 239 -18.91 -9.29 -22.67
CA ARG A 239 -17.53 -9.51 -22.20
C ARG A 239 -17.39 -8.94 -20.79
N ALA A 240 -16.35 -9.35 -20.07
CA ALA A 240 -16.03 -8.75 -18.77
C ALA A 240 -15.45 -7.33 -18.95
N LEU A 241 -15.71 -6.45 -17.99
CA LEU A 241 -15.36 -5.02 -18.01
C LEU A 241 -14.42 -4.62 -16.86
N ASN A 242 -13.60 -3.60 -17.08
CA ASN A 242 -12.78 -2.93 -16.05
C ASN A 242 -12.83 -1.39 -16.11
N ASP A 243 -13.97 -0.84 -16.53
CA ASP A 243 -14.23 0.59 -16.42
C ASP A 243 -14.77 0.95 -15.02
N VAL A 244 -14.52 2.20 -14.61
CA VAL A 244 -14.95 2.76 -13.32
C VAL A 244 -15.73 4.04 -13.56
N TRP A 245 -16.95 4.09 -13.03
CA TRP A 245 -17.84 5.22 -13.09
C TRP A 245 -18.16 5.73 -11.69
N ARG A 246 -18.30 7.05 -11.55
CA ARG A 246 -18.65 7.74 -10.30
C ARG A 246 -19.80 8.69 -10.56
N MET A 247 -20.87 8.57 -9.77
CA MET A 247 -21.97 9.53 -9.73
C MET A 247 -21.72 10.58 -8.63
N ASP A 248 -21.96 11.85 -8.95
CA ASP A 248 -21.97 12.93 -7.97
C ASP A 248 -23.33 13.04 -7.24
N LYS A 249 -23.41 13.93 -6.24
CA LYS A 249 -24.63 14.19 -5.46
C LYS A 249 -25.79 14.78 -6.28
N SER A 250 -25.49 15.32 -7.46
CA SER A 250 -26.45 15.88 -8.42
C SER A 250 -26.97 14.82 -9.39
N GLY A 251 -26.43 13.60 -9.35
CA GLY A 251 -26.76 12.50 -10.26
C GLY A 251 -25.88 12.44 -11.52
N ASN A 252 -24.87 13.30 -11.68
CA ASN A 252 -24.03 13.29 -12.88
C ASN A 252 -23.03 12.14 -12.82
N TRP A 253 -23.04 11.28 -13.82
CA TRP A 253 -22.07 10.19 -13.99
C TRP A 253 -20.82 10.68 -14.73
N MET A 254 -19.67 10.48 -14.09
CA MET A 254 -18.34 10.70 -14.67
C MET A 254 -17.62 9.36 -14.83
N GLN A 255 -16.94 9.17 -15.96
CA GLN A 255 -16.01 8.05 -16.11
C GLN A 255 -14.70 8.41 -15.42
N MET A 256 -14.32 7.62 -14.41
CA MET A 256 -13.04 7.80 -13.71
C MET A 256 -11.92 7.08 -14.46
N GLN A 257 -12.21 5.90 -15.03
CA GLN A 257 -11.30 5.13 -15.86
C GLN A 257 -12.05 4.42 -16.99
N GLU A 258 -11.48 4.46 -18.20
CA GLU A 258 -11.88 3.62 -19.34
C GLU A 258 -11.41 2.18 -19.19
N THR A 259 -10.21 1.99 -18.65
CA THR A 259 -9.60 0.68 -18.35
C THR A 259 -8.76 0.79 -17.09
N SER A 260 -9.08 0.03 -16.05
CA SER A 260 -8.30 -0.03 -14.82
C SER A 260 -7.14 -1.04 -14.84
N ALA A 261 -6.23 -0.90 -13.88
CA ALA A 261 -5.04 -1.73 -13.72
C ALA A 261 -5.34 -3.21 -13.38
N TRP A 262 -6.54 -3.51 -12.88
CA TRP A 262 -7.03 -4.85 -12.58
C TRP A 262 -7.75 -5.48 -13.78
N SER A 263 -7.69 -6.82 -13.85
CA SER A 263 -8.26 -7.65 -14.92
C SER A 263 -9.79 -7.46 -15.06
N PRO A 264 -10.34 -7.34 -16.29
CA PRO A 264 -11.79 -7.25 -16.53
C PRO A 264 -12.60 -8.36 -15.87
N ARG A 265 -13.65 -8.00 -15.12
CA ARG A 265 -14.36 -8.92 -14.24
C ARG A 265 -15.80 -8.53 -13.91
N ALA A 266 -16.56 -9.53 -13.50
CA ALA A 266 -17.92 -9.44 -12.97
C ALA A 266 -18.05 -10.32 -11.70
N TRP A 267 -19.19 -10.26 -11.02
CA TRP A 267 -19.48 -11.04 -9.80
C TRP A 267 -18.46 -10.86 -8.65
N HIS A 268 -17.77 -9.71 -8.65
CA HIS A 268 -16.87 -9.24 -7.60
C HIS A 268 -17.65 -8.41 -6.58
N SER A 269 -17.11 -8.25 -5.38
CA SER A 269 -17.61 -7.27 -4.41
C SER A 269 -16.78 -6.00 -4.45
N ILE A 270 -17.42 -4.84 -4.25
CA ILE A 270 -16.72 -3.63 -3.80
C ILE A 270 -17.33 -3.15 -2.48
N VAL A 271 -16.48 -2.64 -1.58
CA VAL A 271 -16.89 -2.15 -0.27
C VAL A 271 -16.13 -0.88 0.09
N SER A 272 -16.84 0.20 0.44
CA SER A 272 -16.23 1.37 1.07
C SER A 272 -16.01 1.06 2.54
N PHE A 273 -14.75 1.02 2.97
CA PHE A 273 -14.37 0.68 4.33
C PHE A 273 -13.62 1.82 4.99
N GLU A 274 -14.19 2.35 6.09
CA GLU A 274 -13.53 3.29 6.99
C GLU A 274 -12.97 2.51 8.16
N SER A 275 -11.65 2.31 8.17
CA SER A 275 -11.01 1.48 9.19
C SER A 275 -10.56 2.26 10.42
N GLN A 276 -10.66 3.59 10.37
CA GLN A 276 -10.22 4.50 11.43
C GLN A 276 -8.73 4.31 11.78
N SER A 277 -7.90 4.01 10.78
CA SER A 277 -6.44 4.10 10.87
C SER A 277 -5.99 5.55 10.70
N SER A 278 -4.73 5.84 11.03
CA SER A 278 -4.10 7.16 10.81
C SER A 278 -4.24 7.67 9.37
N SER A 279 -4.02 6.78 8.39
CA SER A 279 -4.14 7.14 6.97
C SER A 279 -5.59 7.19 6.48
N ASP A 280 -6.53 6.47 7.10
CA ASP A 280 -7.96 6.65 6.78
C ASP A 280 -8.51 7.97 7.36
N ASN A 281 -7.99 8.44 8.49
CA ASN A 281 -8.30 9.78 9.01
C ASN A 281 -7.71 10.89 8.12
N LEU A 282 -6.51 10.68 7.58
CA LEU A 282 -5.84 11.66 6.71
C LEU A 282 -6.41 11.71 5.28
N TYR A 283 -6.78 10.56 4.69
CA TYR A 283 -7.18 10.46 3.27
C TYR A 283 -8.60 9.90 3.05
N GLY A 284 -9.41 9.74 4.10
CA GLY A 284 -10.78 9.19 4.03
C GLY A 284 -10.83 7.65 4.10
N PRO A 285 -11.99 7.00 3.88
CA PRO A 285 -12.04 5.54 3.72
C PRO A 285 -11.35 5.07 2.43
N ARG A 286 -11.25 3.75 2.26
CA ARG A 286 -10.83 3.08 1.02
C ARG A 286 -11.99 2.34 0.37
N LEU A 287 -12.11 2.42 -0.96
CA LEU A 287 -12.96 1.55 -1.75
C LEU A 287 -12.14 0.31 -2.12
N TRP A 288 -12.50 -0.84 -1.56
CA TRP A 288 -11.86 -2.12 -1.82
C TRP A 288 -12.62 -2.88 -2.91
N LEU A 289 -11.89 -3.55 -3.80
CA LEU A 289 -12.38 -4.53 -4.77
C LEU A 289 -11.81 -5.89 -4.41
N ILE A 290 -12.67 -6.91 -4.33
CA ILE A 290 -12.29 -8.26 -3.91
C ILE A 290 -12.83 -9.29 -4.90
N GLY A 291 -11.93 -10.12 -5.44
CA GLY A 291 -12.24 -11.31 -6.23
C GLY A 291 -13.11 -11.07 -7.47
N GLY A 292 -14.10 -11.94 -7.66
CA GLY A 292 -14.96 -12.01 -8.84
C GLY A 292 -14.48 -13.03 -9.86
N GLY A 293 -14.97 -12.91 -11.09
CA GLY A 293 -14.55 -13.76 -12.19
C GLY A 293 -14.91 -13.24 -13.57
N ALA A 294 -14.45 -13.98 -14.58
CA ALA A 294 -14.77 -13.77 -15.98
C ALA A 294 -15.22 -15.10 -16.61
N THR A 295 -16.18 -15.05 -17.53
CA THR A 295 -16.59 -16.21 -18.32
C THR A 295 -15.40 -16.74 -19.11
N GLY A 296 -15.04 -18.01 -18.90
CA GLY A 296 -13.88 -18.65 -19.51
C GLY A 296 -14.20 -19.35 -20.83
N ASP A 297 -13.15 -19.69 -21.58
CA ASP A 297 -13.23 -20.49 -22.80
C ASP A 297 -12.98 -21.98 -22.52
N GLY A 298 -13.70 -22.87 -23.20
CA GLY A 298 -13.45 -24.31 -23.17
C GLY A 298 -14.07 -25.05 -21.97
N ILE A 299 -13.24 -25.76 -21.20
CA ILE A 299 -13.70 -26.67 -20.12
C ILE A 299 -14.08 -25.89 -18.85
N ASN A 300 -13.34 -24.82 -18.53
CA ASN A 300 -13.60 -24.00 -17.35
C ASN A 300 -14.56 -22.86 -17.72
N GLN A 301 -15.84 -23.03 -17.38
CA GLN A 301 -16.91 -22.06 -17.70
C GLN A 301 -16.70 -20.68 -17.04
N MET A 302 -15.92 -20.61 -15.96
CA MET A 302 -15.72 -19.42 -15.12
C MET A 302 -14.30 -19.39 -14.57
N HIS A 303 -13.54 -18.34 -14.88
CA HIS A 303 -12.24 -18.04 -14.27
C HIS A 303 -12.43 -17.17 -13.02
N THR A 304 -11.80 -17.51 -11.91
CA THR A 304 -11.91 -16.77 -10.64
C THR A 304 -10.68 -15.94 -10.32
N TYR A 305 -10.90 -14.69 -9.90
CA TYR A 305 -9.84 -13.79 -9.47
C TYR A 305 -9.62 -13.86 -7.95
N THR A 306 -8.35 -13.72 -7.54
CA THR A 306 -7.92 -13.82 -6.12
C THR A 306 -7.16 -12.61 -5.62
N ASP A 307 -6.85 -11.69 -6.51
CA ASP A 307 -6.40 -10.36 -6.20
C ASP A 307 -7.45 -9.51 -5.42
N VAL A 308 -6.90 -8.55 -4.70
CA VAL A 308 -7.59 -7.51 -3.96
C VAL A 308 -6.95 -6.20 -4.34
N TRP A 309 -7.77 -5.21 -4.63
CA TRP A 309 -7.34 -3.86 -5.00
C TRP A 309 -8.03 -2.84 -4.12
N PHE A 310 -7.43 -1.67 -3.97
CA PHE A 310 -8.08 -0.55 -3.30
C PHE A 310 -7.80 0.76 -4.02
N THR A 311 -8.70 1.72 -3.81
CA THR A 311 -8.57 3.09 -4.26
C THR A 311 -9.21 4.04 -3.25
N ARG A 312 -8.91 5.34 -3.35
CA ARG A 312 -9.55 6.42 -2.59
C ARG A 312 -10.29 7.41 -3.52
N ASP A 313 -9.83 7.51 -4.77
CA ASP A 313 -10.33 8.47 -5.77
C ASP A 313 -11.13 7.80 -6.91
N GLY A 314 -10.97 6.49 -7.13
CA GLY A 314 -11.51 5.77 -8.29
C GLY A 314 -10.65 5.88 -9.55
N GLN A 315 -9.47 6.51 -9.46
CA GLN A 315 -8.51 6.72 -10.55
C GLN A 315 -7.20 5.97 -10.29
N ASN A 316 -6.66 6.11 -9.08
CA ASN A 316 -5.46 5.43 -8.63
C ASN A 316 -5.86 4.14 -7.88
N TRP A 317 -5.83 3.01 -8.59
CA TRP A 317 -5.94 1.68 -7.96
C TRP A 317 -4.57 1.15 -7.60
N THR A 318 -4.42 0.74 -6.35
CA THR A 318 -3.23 0.05 -5.86
C THR A 318 -3.57 -1.41 -5.63
N ALA A 319 -2.74 -2.31 -6.17
CA ALA A 319 -2.85 -3.74 -5.90
C ALA A 319 -2.50 -3.97 -4.42
N ALA A 320 -3.40 -4.62 -3.69
CA ALA A 320 -3.06 -5.22 -2.42
C ALA A 320 -2.36 -6.58 -2.68
N SER A 321 -2.96 -7.45 -3.51
CA SER A 321 -2.42 -8.78 -3.86
C SER A 321 -2.33 -9.02 -5.38
N SER A 322 -1.73 -10.16 -5.78
CA SER A 322 -1.41 -10.53 -7.17
C SER A 322 -2.12 -11.83 -7.60
N ASP A 323 -2.69 -11.85 -8.81
CA ASP A 323 -3.35 -13.02 -9.42
C ASP A 323 -2.37 -14.05 -10.02
N VAL A 324 -1.20 -13.63 -10.52
CA VAL A 324 -0.43 -14.36 -11.55
C VAL A 324 0.17 -15.70 -11.07
N THR A 325 0.42 -15.83 -9.78
CA THR A 325 1.28 -16.87 -9.20
C THR A 325 0.55 -17.87 -8.32
N GLY A 326 -0.74 -17.62 -7.98
CA GLY A 326 -1.45 -18.29 -6.88
C GLY A 326 -0.88 -17.96 -5.48
N VAL A 327 0.44 -17.76 -5.39
CA VAL A 327 1.20 -17.19 -4.29
C VAL A 327 1.28 -15.67 -4.48
N SER A 328 0.50 -14.91 -3.71
CA SER A 328 0.53 -13.45 -3.73
C SER A 328 1.93 -12.87 -3.41
N THR A 329 2.22 -11.65 -3.89
CA THR A 329 3.44 -10.89 -3.54
C THR A 329 3.56 -10.55 -2.04
N ALA A 330 2.47 -10.76 -1.30
CA ALA A 330 2.47 -11.05 0.13
C ALA A 330 1.34 -12.05 0.41
N GLU A 331 1.65 -13.17 1.06
CA GLU A 331 0.91 -14.46 1.10
C GLU A 331 -0.54 -14.38 1.63
N TRP A 332 -1.50 -13.85 0.84
CA TRP A 332 -2.90 -13.62 1.27
C TRP A 332 -3.96 -14.28 0.40
N SER A 333 -3.60 -14.77 -0.80
CA SER A 333 -4.47 -15.55 -1.68
C SER A 333 -4.73 -16.96 -1.15
N VAL A 334 -3.99 -17.36 -0.11
CA VAL A 334 -4.06 -18.64 0.58
C VAL A 334 -4.10 -18.37 2.09
N VAL A 335 -5.16 -18.82 2.76
CA VAL A 335 -5.23 -18.92 4.22
C VAL A 335 -5.02 -20.38 4.59
N THR A 336 -3.97 -20.69 5.35
CA THR A 336 -3.75 -22.06 5.84
C THR A 336 -4.76 -22.37 6.96
N ARG A 337 -5.58 -23.40 6.75
CA ARG A 337 -6.49 -23.98 7.75
C ARG A 337 -6.16 -25.44 7.89
N GLU A 338 -5.77 -25.89 9.09
CA GLU A 338 -5.54 -27.32 9.38
C GLU A 338 -4.58 -27.94 8.33
N ASP A 339 -3.47 -27.24 8.05
CA ASP A 339 -2.46 -27.52 7.01
C ASP A 339 -2.93 -27.49 5.54
N GLN A 340 -4.18 -27.08 5.25
CA GLN A 340 -4.71 -26.91 3.90
C GLN A 340 -4.79 -25.44 3.45
N GLN A 341 -4.49 -25.17 2.19
CA GLN A 341 -4.51 -23.84 1.60
C GLN A 341 -5.92 -23.46 1.11
N VAL A 342 -6.50 -22.35 1.60
CA VAL A 342 -7.88 -21.91 1.27
C VAL A 342 -7.89 -20.53 0.61
N CYS A 343 -8.58 -20.39 -0.53
CA CYS A 343 -8.52 -19.18 -1.35
C CYS A 343 -9.51 -18.06 -0.94
N VAL A 344 -9.00 -16.83 -0.85
CA VAL A 344 -9.79 -15.61 -0.56
C VAL A 344 -10.51 -15.07 -1.82
N GLY A 345 -10.11 -15.52 -3.01
CA GLY A 345 -10.72 -15.14 -4.29
C GLY A 345 -11.81 -16.06 -4.78
N LYS A 346 -13.03 -15.53 -4.90
CA LYS A 346 -14.24 -16.27 -5.31
C LYS A 346 -15.10 -15.40 -6.20
N TRP A 347 -16.05 -16.00 -6.91
CA TRP A 347 -17.16 -15.28 -7.56
C TRP A 347 -18.47 -15.55 -6.83
N GLY A 348 -19.41 -14.60 -6.92
CA GLY A 348 -20.73 -14.75 -6.26
C GLY A 348 -20.65 -14.86 -4.73
N HIS A 349 -19.57 -14.34 -4.13
CA HIS A 349 -19.43 -14.13 -2.70
C HIS A 349 -20.07 -12.79 -2.29
N SER A 350 -20.29 -12.57 -1.00
CA SER A 350 -20.60 -11.24 -0.47
C SER A 350 -19.46 -10.73 0.43
N VAL A 351 -19.10 -9.44 0.31
CA VAL A 351 -18.28 -8.73 1.29
C VAL A 351 -19.10 -7.63 1.95
N THR A 352 -19.06 -7.55 3.28
CA THR A 352 -19.69 -6.45 4.02
C THR A 352 -18.78 -5.90 5.11
N ALA A 353 -18.94 -4.61 5.43
CA ALA A 353 -18.28 -3.96 6.55
C ALA A 353 -19.15 -4.05 7.81
N PHE A 354 -18.54 -4.41 8.93
CA PHE A 354 -19.23 -4.52 10.23
C PHE A 354 -18.36 -4.04 11.39
N LEU A 355 -18.95 -3.98 12.58
CA LEU A 355 -18.23 -3.70 13.83
C LEU A 355 -18.11 -5.00 14.61
N ARG A 356 -16.88 -5.51 14.74
CA ARG A 356 -16.57 -6.69 15.52
C ARG A 356 -16.38 -6.31 16.99
N VAL A 357 -17.06 -7.01 17.90
CA VAL A 357 -16.83 -6.87 19.35
C VAL A 357 -15.50 -7.52 19.73
N VAL A 358 -14.69 -6.82 20.51
CA VAL A 358 -13.40 -7.27 21.05
C VAL A 358 -13.34 -7.02 22.56
N LYS A 359 -12.56 -7.82 23.29
CA LYS A 359 -12.43 -7.69 24.75
C LYS A 359 -12.01 -6.27 25.18
N ARG A 360 -11.10 -5.67 24.42
CA ARG A 360 -10.61 -4.31 24.61
C ARG A 360 -10.11 -3.75 23.27
N SER A 361 -10.18 -2.44 23.14
CA SER A 361 -9.53 -1.63 22.12
C SER A 361 -9.48 -0.20 22.65
N TYR A 362 -8.75 0.68 21.98
CA TYR A 362 -8.60 2.07 22.39
C TYR A 362 -8.89 3.01 21.22
N ARG A 363 -9.35 4.21 21.51
CA ARG A 363 -9.49 5.31 20.56
C ARG A 363 -8.59 6.46 20.97
N CYS A 364 -7.83 7.01 20.04
CA CYS A 364 -7.08 8.24 20.29
C CYS A 364 -8.04 9.36 20.72
N SER A 365 -7.66 10.12 21.76
CA SER A 365 -8.42 11.27 22.25
C SER A 365 -8.74 12.25 21.10
N PRO A 366 -9.90 12.95 21.12
CA PRO A 366 -10.23 13.99 20.15
C PRO A 366 -9.18 15.11 19.99
N THR A 367 -8.28 15.28 20.97
CA THR A 367 -7.18 16.26 20.89
C THR A 367 -5.92 15.72 20.21
N CYS A 368 -5.81 14.40 19.99
CA CYS A 368 -4.63 13.77 19.39
C CYS A 368 -4.43 14.19 17.93
N ARG A 369 -3.18 14.44 17.57
CA ARG A 369 -2.75 14.95 16.27
C ARG A 369 -1.42 14.34 15.84
N SER A 370 -1.19 14.35 14.53
CA SER A 370 0.08 13.94 13.93
C SER A 370 1.25 14.73 14.51
N ILE A 371 2.46 14.17 14.42
CA ILE A 371 3.67 14.72 15.02
C ILE A 371 4.07 16.13 14.52
N ASP A 372 3.63 16.50 13.32
CA ASP A 372 3.75 17.83 12.70
C ASP A 372 2.60 18.79 13.06
N ASN A 373 1.65 18.35 13.89
CA ASN A 373 0.46 19.08 14.35
C ASN A 373 -0.50 19.53 13.23
N THR A 374 -0.43 18.91 12.04
CA THR A 374 -1.28 19.25 10.89
C THR A 374 -2.59 18.47 10.85
N THR A 375 -2.58 17.21 11.26
CA THR A 375 -3.67 16.25 11.06
C THR A 375 -4.33 15.88 12.37
N SER A 376 -5.65 15.87 12.43
CA SER A 376 -6.39 15.32 13.58
C SER A 376 -6.38 13.79 13.52
N LEU A 377 -5.86 13.15 14.57
CA LEU A 377 -5.90 11.69 14.75
C LEU A 377 -7.01 11.27 15.72
N GLY A 378 -7.77 12.22 16.26
CA GLY A 378 -8.86 11.96 17.19
C GLY A 378 -9.88 10.97 16.63
N GLY A 379 -10.17 9.93 17.40
CA GLY A 379 -11.07 8.83 17.01
C GLY A 379 -10.42 7.64 16.31
N GLN A 380 -9.14 7.72 15.90
CA GLN A 380 -8.37 6.58 15.39
C GLN A 380 -8.42 5.40 16.37
N ILE A 381 -8.60 4.19 15.85
CA ILE A 381 -8.68 2.97 16.65
C ILE A 381 -7.30 2.31 16.78
N ILE A 382 -6.93 2.01 18.02
CA ILE A 382 -5.86 1.08 18.38
C ILE A 382 -6.51 -0.27 18.74
N PRO A 383 -6.54 -1.25 17.82
CA PRO A 383 -7.01 -2.59 18.13
C PRO A 383 -5.98 -3.31 19.01
N ILE A 384 -6.40 -3.75 20.20
CA ILE A 384 -5.58 -4.55 21.12
C ILE A 384 -6.44 -5.68 21.68
N CYS A 385 -6.45 -6.83 20.98
CA CYS A 385 -7.26 -7.99 21.35
C CYS A 385 -6.87 -8.65 22.69
N ASP A 386 -5.70 -8.32 23.24
CA ASP A 386 -5.18 -8.82 24.51
C ASP A 386 -5.46 -7.81 25.63
N VAL A 387 -6.19 -8.23 26.68
CA VAL A 387 -6.64 -7.33 27.76
C VAL A 387 -5.50 -6.88 28.68
N ASP A 388 -4.43 -7.67 28.74
CA ASP A 388 -3.27 -7.47 29.62
C ASP A 388 -2.20 -6.59 28.96
N LYS A 389 -2.34 -6.32 27.66
CA LYS A 389 -1.45 -5.42 26.90
C LYS A 389 -2.05 -4.02 26.80
N GLN A 390 -1.25 -3.02 27.16
CA GLN A 390 -1.52 -1.62 26.84
C GLN A 390 -0.92 -1.25 25.48
N PRO A 391 -1.33 -0.12 24.86
CA PRO A 391 -0.66 0.44 23.69
C PRO A 391 0.85 0.55 23.91
N GLU A 392 1.66 0.22 22.89
CA GLU A 392 3.12 0.31 22.97
C GLU A 392 3.56 1.73 23.44
N LEU A 393 4.44 1.78 24.43
CA LEU A 393 4.88 3.04 25.03
C LEU A 393 5.70 3.90 24.05
N PRO A 394 5.60 5.24 24.14
CA PRO A 394 6.43 6.13 23.34
C PRO A 394 7.92 5.95 23.61
N TYR A 395 8.73 6.15 22.57
CA TYR A 395 10.19 6.08 22.65
C TYR A 395 10.83 7.14 21.77
N ASP A 396 11.98 7.66 22.20
CA ASP A 396 12.68 8.67 21.43
C ASP A 396 13.54 8.06 20.31
N VAL A 397 13.42 8.65 19.12
CA VAL A 397 14.27 8.38 17.95
C VAL A 397 14.94 9.68 17.53
N THR A 398 16.18 9.58 17.06
CA THR A 398 16.87 10.70 16.45
C THR A 398 16.58 10.68 14.95
N MET A 399 15.88 11.68 14.42
CA MET A 399 15.45 11.75 13.02
C MET A 399 15.86 13.08 12.37
N GLU A 400 16.13 13.08 11.07
CA GLU A 400 16.38 14.30 10.32
C GLU A 400 15.06 14.94 9.86
N LEU A 401 14.66 16.03 10.52
CA LEU A 401 13.53 16.87 10.13
C LEU A 401 14.06 18.17 9.56
N GLN A 402 13.66 18.50 8.33
CA GLN A 402 13.99 19.78 7.67
C GLN A 402 15.50 20.11 7.69
N ASN A 403 16.36 19.11 7.42
CA ASN A 403 17.82 19.20 7.48
C ASN A 403 18.42 19.46 8.88
N THR A 404 17.67 19.19 9.95
CA THR A 404 18.16 19.21 11.34
C THR A 404 17.98 17.86 12.01
N ILE A 405 19.02 17.40 12.71
CA ILE A 405 18.99 16.17 13.50
C ILE A 405 18.29 16.49 14.82
N SER A 406 17.04 16.07 14.94
CA SER A 406 16.20 16.32 16.11
C SER A 406 15.90 15.02 16.85
N LYS A 407 15.83 15.10 18.18
CA LYS A 407 15.32 14.01 19.02
C LYS A 407 13.79 14.13 19.03
N VAL A 408 13.11 13.10 18.56
CA VAL A 408 11.67 13.07 18.30
C VAL A 408 11.06 11.88 19.03
N THR A 409 10.04 12.13 19.85
CA THR A 409 9.29 11.07 20.52
C THR A 409 8.36 10.40 19.51
N MET A 410 8.61 9.13 19.20
CA MET A 410 7.75 8.31 18.35
C MET A 410 6.69 7.60 19.20
N TYR A 411 5.44 7.58 18.71
CA TYR A 411 4.31 6.94 19.37
C TYR A 411 3.92 5.68 18.59
N PRO A 412 4.38 4.49 18.99
CA PRO A 412 4.13 3.25 18.25
C PRO A 412 2.67 2.79 18.24
N ASP A 413 1.78 3.42 18.99
CA ASP A 413 0.33 3.19 18.88
C ASP A 413 -0.35 4.00 17.75
N GLY A 414 0.40 4.91 17.12
CA GLY A 414 -0.08 5.77 16.04
C GLY A 414 -1.05 6.86 16.46
N CYS A 415 -1.27 7.12 17.77
CA CYS A 415 -2.03 8.30 18.21
C CYS A 415 -1.22 9.60 18.20
N ASP A 416 0.10 9.53 17.99
CA ASP A 416 1.04 10.64 18.07
C ASP A 416 0.81 11.55 19.31
N ILE A 417 0.77 12.87 19.09
CA ILE A 417 0.80 13.90 20.12
C ILE A 417 -0.64 14.20 20.55
N CYS A 418 -0.94 14.05 21.85
CA CYS A 418 -2.22 14.44 22.43
C CYS A 418 -2.00 15.59 23.43
N PRO A 419 -2.17 16.86 23.02
CA PRO A 419 -1.83 18.01 23.86
C PRO A 419 -2.65 18.05 25.16
N GLY A 420 -1.96 18.32 26.27
CA GLY A 420 -2.58 18.42 27.59
C GLY A 420 -2.96 17.08 28.23
N MET A 421 -2.46 15.95 27.72
CA MET A 421 -2.72 14.61 28.25
C MET A 421 -1.42 13.87 28.55
N GLU A 422 -1.39 13.16 29.68
CA GLU A 422 -0.32 12.24 30.02
C GLU A 422 -0.35 10.98 29.14
N ALA A 423 0.77 10.25 29.06
CA ALA A 423 0.91 9.11 28.15
C ALA A 423 -0.13 7.99 28.35
N SER A 424 -0.68 7.84 29.56
CA SER A 424 -1.76 6.91 29.94
C SER A 424 -3.16 7.38 29.53
N ASP A 425 -3.34 8.68 29.33
CA ASP A 425 -4.65 9.33 29.21
C ASP A 425 -4.94 9.75 27.76
N ARG A 426 -4.00 9.47 26.85
CA ARG A 426 -4.10 9.75 25.40
C ARG A 426 -5.26 9.05 24.69
N TYR A 427 -5.92 8.09 25.34
CA TYR A 427 -6.90 7.23 24.71
C TYR A 427 -8.14 6.92 25.58
N VAL A 428 -9.27 6.74 24.89
CA VAL A 428 -10.55 6.31 25.46
C VAL A 428 -10.76 4.83 25.15
N SER A 429 -11.14 4.02 26.15
CA SER A 429 -11.43 2.60 25.94
C SER A 429 -12.69 2.37 25.10
N THR A 430 -12.62 1.38 24.20
CA THR A 430 -13.73 0.89 23.37
C THR A 430 -13.69 -0.64 23.33
N ASN A 431 -14.81 -1.28 22.97
CA ASN A 431 -14.93 -2.74 22.83
C ASN A 431 -15.34 -3.15 21.40
N VAL A 432 -15.25 -2.26 20.42
CA VAL A 432 -15.58 -2.52 19.01
C VAL A 432 -14.48 -2.04 18.07
N VAL A 433 -14.24 -2.81 17.00
CA VAL A 433 -13.33 -2.50 15.90
C VAL A 433 -14.01 -2.71 14.53
N PRO A 434 -13.79 -1.84 13.53
CA PRO A 434 -14.22 -2.08 12.16
C PRO A 434 -13.57 -3.34 11.60
N ALA A 435 -14.35 -4.16 10.90
CA ALA A 435 -13.87 -5.33 10.18
C ALA A 435 -14.62 -5.50 8.86
N LEU A 436 -14.00 -6.19 7.91
CA LEU A 436 -14.68 -6.75 6.74
C LEU A 436 -14.97 -8.23 6.99
N LEU A 437 -16.13 -8.67 6.48
CA LEU A 437 -16.57 -10.06 6.46
C LEU A 437 -16.72 -10.50 5.00
N LEU A 438 -15.97 -11.50 4.58
CA LEU A 438 -16.09 -12.17 3.28
C LEU A 438 -16.79 -13.52 3.50
N ILE A 439 -17.94 -13.70 2.85
CA ILE A 439 -18.86 -14.81 3.11
C ILE A 439 -18.95 -15.69 1.86
N ALA A 440 -18.51 -16.95 1.98
CA ALA A 440 -18.73 -18.03 1.01
C ALA A 440 -18.46 -17.61 -0.46
N GLY A 441 -19.25 -18.09 -1.43
CA GLY A 441 -19.04 -17.91 -2.86
C GLY A 441 -18.54 -19.20 -3.53
N SER A 442 -18.14 -19.10 -4.81
CA SER A 442 -17.59 -20.23 -5.56
C SER A 442 -16.13 -19.99 -5.98
N ALA A 443 -15.30 -21.02 -5.81
CA ALA A 443 -13.96 -21.12 -6.36
C ALA A 443 -14.06 -22.02 -7.60
N GLU A 444 -13.79 -21.47 -8.79
CA GLU A 444 -14.15 -22.09 -10.08
C GLU A 444 -15.61 -22.62 -10.10
N SER A 445 -15.80 -23.94 -10.07
CA SER A 445 -17.11 -24.61 -10.03
C SER A 445 -17.54 -25.07 -8.64
N GLU A 446 -16.63 -25.04 -7.65
CA GLU A 446 -16.87 -25.54 -6.31
C GLU A 446 -17.43 -24.45 -5.39
N LYS A 447 -18.60 -24.72 -4.81
CA LYS A 447 -19.21 -23.84 -3.81
C LYS A 447 -18.50 -24.00 -2.47
N THR A 448 -18.16 -22.87 -1.88
CA THR A 448 -17.44 -22.77 -0.60
C THR A 448 -18.39 -22.39 0.54
N ASN A 449 -17.99 -22.67 1.79
CA ASN A 449 -18.76 -22.42 3.02
C ASN A 449 -17.97 -21.63 4.07
N ASP A 450 -16.75 -21.25 3.76
CA ASP A 450 -15.81 -20.53 4.61
C ASP A 450 -16.17 -19.05 4.75
N VAL A 451 -15.92 -18.51 5.94
CA VAL A 451 -16.17 -17.11 6.29
C VAL A 451 -14.87 -16.51 6.80
N PHE A 452 -14.39 -15.47 6.12
CA PHE A 452 -13.16 -14.77 6.48
C PHE A 452 -13.46 -13.42 7.12
N ILE A 453 -12.72 -13.11 8.19
CA ILE A 453 -12.78 -11.84 8.91
C ILE A 453 -11.44 -11.13 8.72
N SER A 454 -11.44 -9.84 8.37
CA SER A 454 -10.22 -9.05 8.27
C SER A 454 -9.50 -8.99 9.61
N SER A 455 -8.17 -9.20 9.63
CA SER A 455 -7.38 -9.04 10.85
C SER A 455 -7.18 -7.56 11.17
N ASP A 456 -6.83 -7.24 12.42
CA ASP A 456 -6.55 -5.86 12.85
C ASP A 456 -5.39 -5.23 12.05
N ALA A 457 -4.52 -6.06 11.48
CA ALA A 457 -3.41 -5.66 10.61
C ALA A 457 -3.80 -5.56 9.12
N PHE A 458 -5.04 -5.86 8.70
CA PHE A 458 -5.51 -5.79 7.30
C PHE A 458 -5.20 -4.45 6.60
N LEU A 459 -5.06 -3.40 7.39
CA LEU A 459 -5.22 -2.00 6.98
C LEU A 459 -3.91 -1.21 6.96
N CYS A 460 -2.81 -1.90 7.23
CA CYS A 460 -1.60 -1.31 7.72
C CYS A 460 -0.83 -0.53 6.66
N GLU A 461 -0.74 0.78 6.81
CA GLU A 461 -0.10 1.67 5.82
C GLU A 461 0.56 2.88 6.48
N LYS A 462 1.38 3.59 5.71
CA LYS A 462 1.93 4.90 6.04
C LYS A 462 1.80 5.79 4.81
N ASN A 463 1.20 6.97 4.99
CA ASN A 463 0.95 7.94 3.91
C ASN A 463 0.25 7.32 2.68
N GLY A 464 -0.72 6.43 2.90
CA GLY A 464 -1.47 5.76 1.84
C GLY A 464 -0.79 4.55 1.18
N VAL A 465 0.41 4.16 1.62
CA VAL A 465 1.17 3.02 1.06
C VAL A 465 1.17 1.85 2.05
N ILE A 466 0.66 0.69 1.61
CA ILE A 466 0.57 -0.52 2.43
C ILE A 466 1.96 -0.99 2.89
N CYS A 467 2.01 -1.43 4.15
CA CYS A 467 3.17 -1.97 4.86
C CYS A 467 3.56 -3.38 4.37
N SER A 468 3.76 -3.55 3.06
CA SER A 468 3.96 -4.84 2.38
C SER A 468 5.40 -5.36 2.56
N ASN A 469 5.74 -5.77 3.78
CA ASN A 469 7.09 -6.18 4.20
C ASN A 469 8.16 -5.06 4.14
N GLU A 470 7.77 -3.84 3.76
CA GLU A 470 8.66 -2.67 3.78
C GLU A 470 8.78 -2.03 5.17
N GLY A 471 8.01 -2.48 6.15
CA GLY A 471 8.09 -2.01 7.53
C GLY A 471 7.29 -2.96 8.39
N ALA A 472 6.85 -2.50 9.56
CA ALA A 472 6.07 -3.35 10.43
C ALA A 472 4.78 -2.71 10.90
N CYS A 473 3.75 -3.56 10.97
CA CYS A 473 2.50 -3.16 11.56
C CYS A 473 2.62 -3.09 13.08
N VAL A 474 2.17 -1.97 13.63
CA VAL A 474 2.04 -1.75 15.06
C VAL A 474 0.57 -1.70 15.44
N GLN A 475 0.31 -1.77 16.75
CA GLN A 475 -1.03 -1.54 17.30
C GLN A 475 -1.51 -0.16 16.82
N GLY A 476 -2.73 -0.07 16.26
CA GLY A 476 -3.20 1.16 15.60
C GLY A 476 -3.18 1.14 14.07
N GLY A 477 -2.79 0.04 13.44
CA GLY A 477 -2.86 -0.12 11.98
C GLY A 477 -1.97 0.85 11.21
N SER A 478 -0.95 1.40 11.87
CA SER A 478 0.05 2.27 11.26
C SER A 478 1.28 1.44 10.87
N CYS A 479 1.92 1.76 9.75
CA CYS A 479 3.19 1.18 9.37
C CYS A 479 4.34 2.00 9.95
N LEU A 480 5.11 1.43 10.88
CA LEU A 480 6.24 2.10 11.51
C LEU A 480 7.53 1.29 11.39
N CYS A 481 8.65 1.98 11.64
CA CYS A 481 9.90 1.36 11.99
C CYS A 481 10.13 1.50 13.49
N ASN A 482 10.50 0.41 14.16
CA ASN A 482 10.90 0.40 15.57
C ASN A 482 12.16 -0.48 15.76
N ARG A 483 12.78 -0.41 16.93
CA ARG A 483 14.01 -1.16 17.23
C ARG A 483 13.76 -2.68 17.13
N GLY A 484 14.30 -3.30 16.09
CA GLY A 484 14.23 -4.75 15.86
C GLY A 484 13.44 -5.18 14.61
N ARG A 485 12.91 -4.24 13.82
CA ARG A 485 12.18 -4.54 12.57
C ARG A 485 12.85 -3.87 11.35
N SER A 486 12.58 -4.36 10.14
CA SER A 486 13.32 -4.02 8.91
C SER A 486 12.42 -3.88 7.68
N GLY A 487 12.93 -3.22 6.62
CA GLY A 487 12.24 -2.98 5.34
C GLY A 487 12.45 -1.55 4.80
N ALA A 488 11.93 -1.22 3.61
CA ALA A 488 12.17 0.09 2.97
C ALA A 488 11.67 1.32 3.76
N PHE A 489 10.53 1.24 4.47
CA PHE A 489 10.09 2.27 5.43
C PHE A 489 11.03 2.41 6.62
N CYS A 490 11.69 1.32 7.04
CA CYS A 490 12.74 1.37 8.05
C CYS A 490 14.02 2.02 7.52
N GLU A 491 14.44 1.70 6.30
CA GLU A 491 15.60 2.31 5.64
C GLU A 491 15.43 3.83 5.41
N ALA A 492 14.19 4.31 5.32
CA ALA A 492 13.88 5.74 5.28
C ALA A 492 13.94 6.44 6.66
N VAL A 493 13.68 5.71 7.75
CA VAL A 493 13.78 6.24 9.14
C VAL A 493 15.23 6.18 9.64
N ASP A 494 15.95 5.11 9.32
CA ASP A 494 17.42 5.00 9.43
C ASP A 494 18.10 5.69 8.22
N THR A 495 17.70 6.92 7.91
CA THR A 495 18.30 7.74 6.82
C THR A 495 19.75 8.13 7.07
N LEU A 496 20.31 7.73 8.22
CA LEU A 496 21.73 7.40 8.33
C LEU A 496 22.02 6.05 7.67
N ALA A 497 22.01 6.03 6.33
CA ALA A 497 23.03 5.24 5.64
C ALA A 497 24.37 5.67 6.25
N PRO A 498 25.13 4.79 6.94
CA PRO A 498 26.34 5.22 7.62
C PRO A 498 27.27 5.83 6.57
N PRO A 499 27.79 7.06 6.80
CA PRO A 499 28.40 7.86 5.75
C PRO A 499 29.46 7.04 5.01
N SER A 500 29.31 6.95 3.69
CA SER A 500 30.12 6.05 2.90
C SER A 500 31.59 6.45 3.05
N LYS A 501 32.45 5.52 3.50
CA LYS A 501 33.91 5.75 3.62
C LYS A 501 34.63 5.85 2.26
N ALA A 502 33.91 6.19 1.19
CA ALA A 502 34.37 6.41 -0.18
C ALA A 502 33.22 7.03 -0.99
N ASN A 503 33.48 8.09 -1.75
CA ASN A 503 32.46 8.79 -2.52
C ASN A 503 32.61 8.49 -4.01
N CYS A 504 31.86 7.49 -4.46
CA CYS A 504 32.11 6.75 -5.69
C CYS A 504 30.85 6.46 -6.50
N PHE A 505 31.06 5.93 -7.70
CA PHE A 505 30.07 5.28 -8.56
C PHE A 505 30.30 3.77 -8.61
N SER A 506 29.28 3.01 -9.04
CA SER A 506 29.41 1.56 -9.20
C SER A 506 30.25 1.16 -10.42
N GLN A 507 30.64 -0.11 -10.50
CA GLN A 507 31.35 -0.66 -11.67
C GLN A 507 30.60 -0.49 -13.00
N LYS A 508 29.26 -0.32 -12.96
CA LYS A 508 28.40 -0.20 -14.14
C LYS A 508 28.36 1.20 -14.73
N ALA A 509 28.86 2.21 -13.99
CA ALA A 509 28.92 3.58 -14.46
C ALA A 509 29.79 3.69 -15.73
N THR A 510 29.40 4.59 -16.65
CA THR A 510 30.10 4.86 -17.91
C THR A 510 30.47 6.33 -18.06
N VAL A 511 31.53 6.60 -18.81
CA VAL A 511 31.99 7.95 -19.18
C VAL A 511 32.33 8.00 -20.66
N ARG A 512 32.26 9.19 -21.27
CA ARG A 512 32.57 9.40 -22.68
C ARG A 512 34.01 9.84 -22.90
N LEU A 513 34.72 9.15 -23.78
CA LEU A 513 36.08 9.50 -24.23
C LEU A 513 36.07 10.51 -25.39
N VAL A 514 37.21 11.18 -25.60
CA VAL A 514 37.45 12.13 -26.71
C VAL A 514 37.21 11.58 -28.13
N ASN A 515 37.28 10.25 -28.31
CA ASN A 515 36.95 9.55 -29.56
C ASN A 515 35.44 9.31 -29.75
N GLY A 516 34.60 9.77 -28.82
CA GLY A 516 33.15 9.57 -28.81
C GLY A 516 32.66 8.23 -28.21
N SER A 517 33.54 7.29 -27.85
CA SER A 517 33.13 6.01 -27.26
C SER A 517 32.84 6.12 -25.77
N ASP A 518 31.76 5.49 -25.31
CA ASP A 518 31.45 5.36 -23.90
C ASP A 518 32.11 4.10 -23.31
N ILE A 519 32.89 4.26 -22.25
CA ILE A 519 33.58 3.16 -21.55
C ILE A 519 33.13 3.06 -20.10
N GLN A 520 33.24 1.87 -19.50
CA GLN A 520 32.98 1.68 -18.07
C GLN A 520 34.03 2.42 -17.22
N LEU A 521 33.58 3.06 -16.14
CA LEU A 521 34.42 3.84 -15.23
C LEU A 521 35.57 2.99 -14.63
N SER A 522 35.32 1.69 -14.43
CA SER A 522 36.30 0.70 -13.96
C SER A 522 37.41 0.34 -14.97
N LYS A 523 37.35 0.82 -16.21
CA LYS A 523 38.33 0.53 -17.29
C LYS A 523 39.19 1.73 -17.68
N ILE A 524 38.97 2.88 -17.06
CA ILE A 524 39.71 4.13 -17.30
C ILE A 524 41.16 4.00 -16.87
N LYS A 525 42.05 4.70 -17.58
CA LYS A 525 43.47 4.84 -17.26
C LYS A 525 43.84 6.31 -17.03
N ILE A 526 44.89 6.53 -16.25
CA ILE A 526 45.47 7.87 -16.09
C ILE A 526 46.00 8.33 -17.47
N GLY A 527 45.65 9.54 -17.88
CA GLY A 527 45.90 10.07 -19.23
C GLY A 527 44.70 10.00 -20.18
N ASP A 528 43.66 9.20 -19.89
CA ASP A 528 42.43 9.21 -20.68
C ASP A 528 41.75 10.58 -20.63
N ARG A 529 41.14 11.02 -21.74
CA ARG A 529 40.43 12.30 -21.84
C ARG A 529 38.92 12.09 -21.83
N LEU A 530 38.27 12.51 -20.74
CA LEU A 530 36.84 12.35 -20.48
C LEU A 530 36.07 13.62 -20.79
N LEU A 531 34.78 13.48 -21.15
CA LEU A 531 33.85 14.59 -21.26
C LEU A 531 33.57 15.23 -19.88
N ALA A 532 33.72 16.55 -19.79
CA ALA A 532 33.50 17.33 -18.58
C ALA A 532 33.01 18.75 -18.88
N LEU A 533 32.76 19.53 -17.82
CA LEU A 533 32.47 20.96 -17.89
C LEU A 533 33.63 21.75 -17.29
N ASP A 534 34.06 22.84 -17.91
CA ASP A 534 35.08 23.73 -17.36
C ASP A 534 34.52 24.83 -16.45
N GLU A 535 35.39 25.75 -15.99
CA GLU A 535 35.00 26.84 -15.09
C GLU A 535 34.09 27.91 -15.74
N LEU A 536 34.12 28.00 -17.08
CA LEU A 536 33.34 28.92 -17.92
C LEU A 536 31.95 28.35 -18.26
N GLY A 537 31.79 27.03 -18.15
CA GLY A 537 30.56 26.31 -18.48
C GLY A 537 30.59 25.62 -19.83
N ASP A 538 31.75 25.56 -20.48
CA ASP A 538 31.93 24.91 -21.77
C ASP A 538 32.17 23.40 -21.61
N ILE A 539 31.63 22.61 -22.54
CA ILE A 539 31.88 21.17 -22.59
C ILE A 539 33.26 20.93 -23.20
N VAL A 540 34.14 20.31 -22.42
CA VAL A 540 35.55 20.05 -22.78
C VAL A 540 35.94 18.61 -22.54
N TYR A 541 37.03 18.16 -23.18
CA TYR A 541 37.65 16.86 -22.91
C TYR A 541 38.87 17.01 -21.99
N THR A 542 38.68 16.70 -20.70
CA THR A 542 39.68 16.83 -19.63
C THR A 542 40.47 15.53 -19.42
N SER A 543 41.77 15.62 -19.17
CA SER A 543 42.57 14.45 -18.79
C SER A 543 42.28 13.99 -17.36
N VAL A 544 42.30 12.67 -17.14
CA VAL A 544 42.35 12.04 -15.81
C VAL A 544 43.80 12.03 -15.31
N TYR A 545 44.06 12.63 -14.15
CA TYR A 545 45.40 12.68 -13.54
C TYR A 545 45.58 11.73 -12.36
N LEU A 546 44.49 11.27 -11.74
CA LEU A 546 44.50 10.36 -10.58
C LEU A 546 43.25 9.47 -10.57
N LEU A 547 43.43 8.19 -10.23
CA LEU A 547 42.36 7.22 -10.00
C LEU A 547 42.50 6.68 -8.55
N PRO A 548 41.69 7.15 -7.59
CA PRO A 548 41.72 6.63 -6.23
C PRO A 548 41.01 5.26 -6.13
N TYR A 549 41.28 4.55 -5.02
CA TYR A 549 40.60 3.30 -4.62
C TYR A 549 40.58 2.14 -5.64
N THR A 550 41.57 2.06 -6.53
CA THR A 550 41.72 0.99 -7.56
C THR A 550 41.61 -0.45 -7.05
N ASN A 551 41.85 -0.68 -5.75
CA ASN A 551 41.81 -2.02 -5.13
C ASN A 551 40.39 -2.46 -4.67
N ARG A 552 39.34 -1.63 -4.80
CA ARG A 552 37.97 -1.95 -4.30
C ARG A 552 37.07 -2.67 -5.32
N VAL A 553 37.63 -3.34 -6.31
CA VAL A 553 36.85 -4.01 -7.41
C VAL A 553 35.87 -5.07 -6.89
N GLN A 554 36.19 -5.76 -5.79
CA GLN A 554 35.41 -6.91 -5.28
C GLN A 554 34.48 -6.57 -4.09
N SER A 555 34.56 -5.39 -3.50
CA SER A 555 33.67 -5.02 -2.38
C SER A 555 32.28 -4.65 -2.89
N ARG A 556 31.23 -5.21 -2.27
CA ARG A 556 29.88 -4.64 -2.37
C ARG A 556 29.85 -3.28 -1.66
N THR A 557 29.17 -2.30 -2.25
CA THR A 557 28.99 -0.96 -1.72
C THR A 557 27.55 -0.53 -1.99
N ARG A 558 26.99 0.28 -1.08
CA ARG A 558 25.61 0.78 -1.18
C ARG A 558 25.56 2.03 -2.06
N PHE A 559 24.64 2.05 -3.02
CA PHE A 559 24.46 3.12 -3.98
C PHE A 559 22.99 3.55 -4.02
N LEU A 560 22.77 4.84 -4.31
CA LEU A 560 21.52 5.35 -4.84
C LEU A 560 21.52 5.07 -6.36
N ARG A 561 20.57 4.27 -6.83
CA ARG A 561 20.24 4.12 -8.26
C ARG A 561 19.17 5.15 -8.61
N VAL A 562 19.62 6.25 -9.19
CA VAL A 562 18.79 7.40 -9.60
C VAL A 562 18.36 7.18 -11.05
N PHE A 563 17.06 7.04 -11.31
CA PHE A 563 16.49 6.90 -12.64
C PHE A 563 16.09 8.26 -13.20
N PHE A 564 16.33 8.47 -14.49
CA PHE A 564 15.96 9.68 -15.21
C PHE A 564 15.67 9.35 -16.67
N GLY A 565 14.69 10.04 -17.27
CA GLY A 565 14.18 9.68 -18.60
C GLY A 565 13.47 8.32 -18.62
N THR A 566 13.41 7.68 -19.78
CA THR A 566 12.64 6.44 -20.00
C THR A 566 13.36 5.15 -19.60
N SER A 567 14.69 5.11 -19.60
CA SER A 567 15.44 3.88 -19.28
C SER A 567 16.85 4.08 -18.69
N THR A 568 17.32 5.32 -18.54
CA THR A 568 18.65 5.63 -18.00
C THR A 568 18.66 5.75 -16.47
N CYS A 569 19.77 5.34 -15.85
CA CYS A 569 19.99 5.53 -14.42
C CYS A 569 21.47 5.74 -14.10
N LEU A 570 21.75 6.29 -12.91
CA LEU A 570 23.08 6.53 -12.35
C LEU A 570 23.17 5.81 -11.00
N GLU A 571 24.24 5.03 -10.76
CA GLU A 571 24.50 4.36 -9.48
C GLU A 571 25.62 5.12 -8.74
N ILE A 572 25.25 5.90 -7.72
CA ILE A 572 26.08 6.90 -7.03
C ILE A 572 25.98 6.76 -5.49
N THR A 573 27.08 6.86 -4.74
CA THR A 573 27.03 6.78 -3.26
C THR A 573 26.36 8.00 -2.65
N SER A 574 25.68 7.84 -1.51
CA SER A 574 24.89 8.88 -0.83
C SER A 574 25.59 10.24 -0.71
N ASP A 575 26.86 10.27 -0.30
CA ASP A 575 27.57 11.51 0.01
C ASP A 575 28.35 12.10 -1.19
N HIS A 576 28.35 11.46 -2.36
CA HIS A 576 29.02 11.97 -3.57
C HIS A 576 28.27 13.19 -4.14
N LEU A 577 29.01 14.19 -4.65
CA LEU A 577 28.43 15.46 -5.07
C LEU A 577 28.02 15.48 -6.56
N ILE A 578 26.79 15.94 -6.81
CA ILE A 578 26.15 16.02 -8.13
C ILE A 578 25.70 17.46 -8.42
N TYR A 579 25.68 17.83 -9.70
CA TYR A 579 25.28 19.17 -10.15
C TYR A 579 23.83 19.18 -10.67
N VAL A 580 23.03 20.12 -10.16
CA VAL A 580 21.59 20.27 -10.47
C VAL A 580 21.28 21.68 -10.96
N ALA A 581 20.27 21.80 -11.82
CA ALA A 581 19.79 23.08 -12.35
C ALA A 581 18.61 23.60 -11.52
N GLU A 582 18.64 24.88 -11.15
CA GLU A 582 17.56 25.50 -10.35
C GLU A 582 16.33 25.80 -11.24
N GLU A 583 16.55 26.42 -12.40
CA GLU A 583 15.49 26.83 -13.34
C GLU A 583 15.80 26.38 -14.78
N ALA A 584 14.77 26.34 -15.63
CA ALA A 584 14.91 26.06 -17.05
C ALA A 584 14.16 27.15 -17.85
N PRO A 585 14.76 27.77 -18.88
CA PRO A 585 16.15 27.64 -19.34
C PRO A 585 17.05 28.73 -18.69
N SER A 586 17.80 28.42 -17.63
CA SER A 586 18.78 29.37 -17.10
C SER A 586 20.06 28.73 -16.55
N THR A 587 21.10 29.55 -16.45
CA THR A 587 22.51 29.18 -16.22
C THR A 587 22.86 28.93 -14.74
N ARG A 588 21.88 28.83 -13.85
CA ARG A 588 22.13 28.59 -12.41
C ARG A 588 22.24 27.11 -12.07
N VAL A 589 23.44 26.76 -11.60
CA VAL A 589 23.84 25.41 -11.21
C VAL A 589 24.13 25.38 -9.72
N ARG A 590 23.43 24.50 -8.98
CA ARG A 590 23.70 24.21 -7.57
C ARG A 590 24.39 22.85 -7.44
N GLN A 591 25.28 22.72 -6.46
CA GLN A 591 25.96 21.47 -6.15
C GLN A 591 25.41 20.85 -4.86
N ILE A 592 24.93 19.62 -4.94
CA ILE A 592 24.28 18.91 -3.84
C ILE A 592 24.90 17.55 -3.59
N SER A 593 24.71 16.99 -2.40
CA SER A 593 24.99 15.58 -2.13
C SER A 593 23.93 14.70 -2.80
N ALA A 594 24.30 13.51 -3.30
CA ALA A 594 23.36 12.60 -3.95
C ALA A 594 22.18 12.20 -3.05
N ARG A 595 22.35 12.20 -1.72
CA ARG A 595 21.28 12.00 -0.73
C ARG A 595 20.23 13.13 -0.69
N GLU A 596 20.57 14.32 -1.18
CA GLU A 596 19.64 15.46 -1.32
C GLU A 596 18.74 15.33 -2.58
N LEU A 597 18.94 14.31 -3.43
CA LEU A 597 18.16 14.11 -4.64
C LEU A 597 16.71 13.69 -4.31
N GLN A 598 15.76 14.36 -4.94
CA GLN A 598 14.33 14.04 -4.88
C GLN A 598 13.77 13.75 -6.28
N ILE A 599 12.66 13.01 -6.36
CA ILE A 599 11.88 12.88 -7.61
C ILE A 599 11.47 14.29 -8.08
N GLY A 600 11.62 14.57 -9.38
CA GLY A 600 11.46 15.90 -9.95
C GLY A 600 12.75 16.75 -10.03
N THR A 601 13.84 16.34 -9.39
CA THR A 601 15.12 17.08 -9.44
C THR A 601 15.67 17.15 -10.87
N ARG A 602 16.16 18.33 -11.29
CA ARG A 602 16.70 18.60 -12.63
C ARG A 602 18.22 18.39 -12.64
N LEU A 603 18.66 17.31 -13.27
CA LEU A 603 20.07 16.95 -13.47
C LEU A 603 20.62 17.58 -14.75
N ILE A 604 21.88 18.03 -14.71
CA ILE A 604 22.58 18.60 -15.88
C ILE A 604 23.08 17.46 -16.76
N THR A 605 22.72 17.49 -18.05
CA THR A 605 23.14 16.47 -19.02
C THR A 605 24.29 16.95 -19.90
N SER A 606 24.97 16.02 -20.56
CA SER A 606 25.98 16.31 -21.58
C SER A 606 25.44 16.95 -22.86
N ASN A 607 24.12 17.15 -22.96
CA ASN A 607 23.48 17.97 -23.98
C ASN A 607 23.05 19.29 -23.31
N GLN A 608 23.80 20.38 -23.53
CA GLN A 608 23.58 21.69 -22.90
C GLN A 608 22.13 22.21 -23.05
N SER A 609 21.40 21.76 -24.08
CA SER A 609 20.01 22.14 -24.35
C SER A 609 18.96 21.30 -23.59
N LYS A 610 19.36 20.34 -22.74
CA LYS A 610 18.43 19.44 -22.02
C LYS A 610 18.87 19.16 -20.58
N VAL A 611 17.92 19.31 -19.66
CA VAL A 611 18.00 18.75 -18.29
C VAL A 611 17.30 17.39 -18.23
N ALA A 612 17.81 16.48 -17.41
CA ALA A 612 17.17 15.19 -17.13
C ALA A 612 16.43 15.26 -15.79
N ILE A 613 15.18 14.81 -15.74
CA ILE A 613 14.37 14.85 -14.51
C ILE A 613 14.45 13.48 -13.82
N VAL A 614 14.73 13.49 -12.52
CA VAL A 614 14.71 12.27 -11.68
C VAL A 614 13.27 11.74 -11.59
N SER A 615 13.05 10.50 -12.04
CA SER A 615 11.74 9.85 -12.04
C SER A 615 11.56 8.84 -10.90
N ARG A 616 12.65 8.23 -10.43
CA ARG A 616 12.65 7.25 -9.33
C ARG A 616 14.04 7.19 -8.70
N ILE A 617 14.12 6.92 -7.39
CA ILE A 617 15.37 6.60 -6.70
C ILE A 617 15.18 5.25 -6.00
N GLN A 618 16.19 4.39 -6.05
CA GLN A 618 16.22 3.11 -5.34
C GLN A 618 17.56 2.94 -4.63
N ILE A 619 17.57 2.38 -3.42
CA ILE A 619 18.82 1.96 -2.77
C ILE A 619 19.19 0.57 -3.30
N ILE A 620 20.46 0.36 -3.60
CA ILE A 620 20.99 -0.94 -4.07
C ILE A 620 22.33 -1.22 -3.41
N ASP A 621 22.69 -2.50 -3.29
CA ASP A 621 24.08 -2.91 -3.08
C ASP A 621 24.66 -3.39 -4.43
N SER A 622 25.70 -2.71 -4.92
CA SER A 622 26.35 -2.96 -6.22
C SER A 622 27.85 -3.24 -6.01
N PHE A 623 28.51 -3.84 -6.98
CA PHE A 623 29.94 -4.15 -6.88
C PHE A 623 30.82 -2.99 -7.36
N GLY A 624 31.96 -2.83 -6.68
CA GLY A 624 32.98 -1.85 -6.99
C GLY A 624 32.61 -0.43 -6.57
N ALA A 625 33.62 0.38 -6.27
CA ALA A 625 33.48 1.79 -5.91
C ALA A 625 34.58 2.59 -6.62
N PHE A 626 34.22 3.27 -7.71
CA PHE A 626 35.16 3.95 -8.61
C PHE A 626 34.85 5.46 -8.70
N THR A 627 35.90 6.28 -8.84
CA THR A 627 35.82 7.70 -9.21
C THR A 627 37.10 8.09 -9.95
N ALA A 628 37.14 9.25 -10.60
CA ALA A 628 38.28 9.70 -11.39
C ALA A 628 38.54 11.20 -11.21
N TYR A 629 39.77 11.57 -10.87
CA TYR A 629 40.17 12.96 -10.65
C TYR A 629 40.67 13.55 -11.98
N THR A 630 40.00 14.61 -12.40
CA THR A 630 40.11 15.28 -13.70
C THR A 630 40.62 16.71 -13.57
N MET A 631 41.33 17.20 -14.58
CA MET A 631 41.92 18.54 -14.56
C MET A 631 40.92 19.70 -14.34
N THR A 632 39.64 19.54 -14.71
CA THR A 632 38.58 20.55 -14.54
C THR A 632 37.83 20.50 -13.21
N GLY A 633 37.98 19.44 -12.39
CA GLY A 633 37.15 19.25 -11.19
C GLY A 633 35.82 18.52 -11.42
N THR A 634 35.39 18.33 -12.68
CA THR A 634 34.10 17.72 -13.04
C THR A 634 34.27 16.63 -14.11
N PHE A 635 33.23 15.81 -14.31
CA PHE A 635 33.07 14.92 -15.46
C PHE A 635 31.62 14.43 -15.61
N PHE A 636 31.26 13.93 -16.79
CA PHE A 636 29.93 13.35 -17.04
C PHE A 636 29.93 11.83 -16.83
N VAL A 637 29.05 11.34 -15.94
CA VAL A 637 28.83 9.92 -15.64
C VAL A 637 27.42 9.51 -16.04
N ASN A 638 27.29 8.48 -16.87
CA ASN A 638 26.03 8.08 -17.51
C ASN A 638 25.31 9.26 -18.20
N GLY A 639 26.08 10.25 -18.68
CA GLY A 639 25.58 11.48 -19.29
C GLY A 639 25.20 12.61 -18.32
N ILE A 640 25.37 12.45 -17.01
CA ILE A 640 25.03 13.44 -15.97
C ILE A 640 26.28 14.08 -15.35
N LEU A 641 26.27 15.39 -15.13
CA LEU A 641 27.40 16.14 -14.58
C LEU A 641 27.61 15.86 -13.08
N CYS A 642 28.80 15.36 -12.74
CA CYS A 642 29.21 15.06 -11.37
C CYS A 642 30.54 15.76 -11.01
N SER A 643 30.79 15.91 -9.72
CA SER A 643 32.08 16.35 -9.18
C SER A 643 33.09 15.21 -9.18
N ASN A 644 34.39 15.52 -9.23
CA ASN A 644 35.43 14.55 -8.92
C ASN A 644 35.90 14.58 -7.44
N TYR A 645 35.53 15.61 -6.68
CA TYR A 645 35.99 15.81 -5.29
C TYR A 645 35.07 15.20 -4.23
N GLY A 646 34.39 14.10 -4.57
CA GLY A 646 33.45 13.43 -3.68
C GLY A 646 34.05 13.17 -2.29
N ASP A 647 35.30 12.69 -2.20
CA ASP A 647 35.88 12.13 -0.97
C ASP A 647 36.19 13.15 0.15
N HIS A 648 36.09 14.45 -0.11
CA HIS A 648 36.57 15.49 0.80
C HIS A 648 35.50 16.22 1.63
N TYR A 649 34.22 15.81 1.56
CA TYR A 649 33.12 16.55 2.19
C TYR A 649 32.39 15.85 3.33
N SER A 650 32.32 16.57 4.47
CA SER A 650 31.52 16.19 5.64
C SER A 650 31.17 17.43 6.51
N LEU A 651 30.89 18.60 5.91
CA LEU A 651 30.63 19.84 6.66
C LEU A 651 29.59 20.78 6.01
N SER A 652 28.43 20.91 6.69
CA SER A 652 27.47 22.05 6.73
C SER A 652 26.80 22.60 5.46
N ASN A 653 25.53 23.01 5.63
CA ASN A 653 24.65 23.53 4.56
C ASN A 653 24.74 25.06 4.30
N GLU A 654 25.51 25.81 5.08
CA GLU A 654 25.44 27.29 5.12
C GLU A 654 26.51 28.01 4.28
N SER A 655 26.50 27.81 2.96
CA SER A 655 27.24 28.71 2.05
C SER A 655 26.60 28.79 0.67
N ALA A 656 25.53 29.59 0.55
CA ALA A 656 24.81 29.85 -0.69
C ALA A 656 25.62 30.57 -1.81
N PHE A 657 26.93 30.81 -1.60
CA PHE A 657 27.79 31.60 -2.49
C PHE A 657 29.17 30.99 -2.79
N LEU A 658 29.50 29.80 -2.27
CA LEU A 658 30.77 29.13 -2.58
C LEU A 658 30.53 27.86 -3.39
N ARG A 659 31.13 27.77 -4.59
CA ARG A 659 31.24 26.50 -5.34
C ARG A 659 31.89 25.48 -4.40
N ARG A 660 31.17 24.43 -3.97
CA ARG A 660 31.70 23.47 -2.97
C ARG A 660 33.05 22.92 -3.46
N ASP A 661 33.19 22.59 -4.75
CA ASP A 661 34.47 22.11 -5.33
C ASP A 661 35.68 23.06 -5.28
N TRP A 662 35.53 24.37 -5.01
CA TRP A 662 36.63 25.33 -5.11
C TRP A 662 37.82 25.00 -4.18
N LEU A 663 37.56 24.61 -2.94
CA LEU A 663 38.62 24.39 -1.94
C LEU A 663 39.49 23.16 -2.27
N PRO A 664 38.94 21.96 -2.53
CA PRO A 664 39.67 20.82 -3.08
C PRO A 664 40.33 21.13 -4.41
N TYR A 665 39.67 21.89 -5.28
CA TYR A 665 40.30 22.30 -6.53
C TYR A 665 41.58 23.10 -6.29
N GLN A 666 41.62 24.04 -5.33
CA GLN A 666 42.87 24.71 -4.95
C GLN A 666 43.86 23.76 -4.25
N PHE A 667 43.40 22.92 -3.33
CA PHE A 667 44.23 21.97 -2.59
C PHE A 667 44.94 20.96 -3.52
N TYR A 668 44.25 20.49 -4.56
CA TYR A 668 44.77 19.57 -5.57
C TYR A 668 45.59 20.24 -6.69
N ARG A 669 45.79 21.56 -6.64
CA ARG A 669 46.53 22.31 -7.66
C ARG A 669 47.93 21.76 -7.92
N ILE A 670 48.66 21.32 -6.88
CA ILE A 670 50.01 20.74 -7.01
C ILE A 670 49.98 19.46 -7.88
N HIS A 671 48.99 18.58 -7.68
CA HIS A 671 48.85 17.34 -8.46
C HIS A 671 48.58 17.64 -9.94
N ARG A 672 47.72 18.63 -10.23
CA ARG A 672 47.44 19.10 -11.60
C ARG A 672 48.67 19.73 -12.26
N VAL A 673 49.43 20.55 -11.53
CA VAL A 673 50.67 21.16 -12.04
C VAL A 673 51.72 20.09 -12.36
N LEU A 674 51.96 19.13 -11.46
CA LEU A 674 52.89 18.01 -11.70
C LEU A 674 52.49 17.18 -12.94
N PHE A 675 51.20 16.89 -13.10
CA PHE A 675 50.68 16.18 -14.27
C PHE A 675 50.79 16.99 -15.57
N SER A 676 50.74 18.32 -15.51
CA SER A 676 50.92 19.19 -16.69
C SER A 676 52.37 19.34 -17.14
N ILE A 677 53.35 19.10 -16.25
CA ILE A 677 54.78 19.28 -16.53
C ILE A 677 55.48 17.96 -16.85
N LEU A 678 55.05 16.84 -16.25
CA LEU A 678 55.69 15.53 -16.39
C LEU A 678 54.78 14.53 -17.15
N PRO A 679 55.34 13.72 -18.08
CA PRO A 679 54.60 12.66 -18.76
C PRO A 679 53.84 11.74 -17.78
N PRO A 680 52.65 11.22 -18.14
CA PRO A 680 51.81 10.41 -17.24
C PRO A 680 52.52 9.25 -16.53
N ALA A 681 53.48 8.61 -17.20
CA ALA A 681 54.29 7.53 -16.64
C ALA A 681 55.20 7.95 -15.47
N LEU A 682 55.59 9.23 -15.41
CA LEU A 682 56.41 9.81 -14.35
C LEU A 682 55.57 10.57 -13.32
N SER A 683 54.51 11.26 -13.74
CA SER A 683 53.64 12.01 -12.81
C SER A 683 52.73 11.09 -11.99
N ALA A 684 52.16 10.02 -12.55
CA ALA A 684 51.19 9.19 -11.84
C ALA A 684 51.73 8.56 -10.53
N PRO A 685 52.94 7.96 -10.47
CA PRO A 685 53.47 7.43 -9.20
C PRO A 685 53.72 8.52 -8.15
N ILE A 686 54.17 9.70 -8.57
CA ILE A 686 54.42 10.86 -7.69
C ILE A 686 53.09 11.39 -7.13
N VAL A 687 52.10 11.57 -7.99
CA VAL A 687 50.74 12.03 -7.64
C VAL A 687 50.06 11.06 -6.66
N VAL A 688 50.16 9.74 -6.89
CA VAL A 688 49.64 8.73 -5.95
C VAL A 688 50.41 8.74 -4.61
N THR A 689 51.72 8.95 -4.63
CA THR A 689 52.53 9.02 -3.40
C THR A 689 52.19 10.28 -2.58
N LEU A 690 52.00 11.42 -3.24
CA LEU A 690 51.53 12.67 -2.61
C LEU A 690 50.13 12.52 -2.02
N GLN A 691 49.19 11.89 -2.74
CA GLN A 691 47.86 11.60 -2.20
C GLN A 691 47.93 10.75 -0.93
N ASN A 692 48.69 9.65 -0.95
CA ASN A 692 48.86 8.79 0.22
C ASN A 692 49.52 9.52 1.41
N LEU A 693 50.44 10.45 1.15
CA LEU A 693 51.07 11.27 2.18
C LEU A 693 50.07 12.28 2.78
N ILE A 694 49.26 12.92 1.93
CA ILE A 694 48.23 13.88 2.34
C ILE A 694 47.13 13.20 3.17
N GLU A 695 46.64 12.04 2.72
CA GLU A 695 45.64 11.24 3.46
C GLU A 695 46.16 10.77 4.83
N ARG A 696 47.43 10.33 4.91
CA ARG A 696 48.01 9.83 6.17
C ARG A 696 48.43 10.93 7.13
N THR A 697 48.95 12.06 6.64
CA THR A 697 49.66 13.04 7.47
C THR A 697 48.88 14.33 7.70
N LEU A 698 48.13 14.84 6.70
CA LEU A 698 47.37 16.09 6.83
C LEU A 698 45.95 15.87 7.34
N LEU A 699 45.22 14.88 6.82
CA LEU A 699 43.84 14.61 7.26
C LEU A 699 43.74 14.03 8.68
N SER A 700 44.82 13.43 9.20
CA SER A 700 44.92 12.99 10.60
C SER A 700 45.21 14.14 11.57
N TRP A 701 46.14 15.06 11.22
CA TRP A 701 46.55 16.19 12.05
C TRP A 701 45.60 17.40 11.99
N CYS A 702 45.01 17.70 10.83
CA CYS A 702 44.16 18.89 10.67
C CYS A 702 42.72 18.69 11.17
N ARG A 703 42.24 17.45 11.35
CA ARG A 703 40.87 17.15 11.80
C ARG A 703 40.49 17.87 13.12
N PRO A 704 41.32 17.86 14.18
CA PRO A 704 41.03 18.60 15.41
C PRO A 704 41.22 20.12 15.26
N LEU A 705 42.23 20.55 14.51
CA LEU A 705 42.57 21.96 14.31
C LEU A 705 41.48 22.72 13.51
N TRP A 706 40.84 22.07 12.53
CA TRP A 706 39.71 22.62 11.78
C TRP A 706 38.45 22.76 12.64
N LEU A 707 38.19 21.82 13.56
CA LEU A 707 37.11 21.96 14.55
C LEU A 707 37.36 23.11 15.52
N SER A 708 38.63 23.35 15.90
CA SER A 708 39.02 24.45 16.79
C SER A 708 38.86 25.83 16.15
N ILE A 709 39.32 26.02 14.91
CA ILE A 709 39.19 27.30 14.18
C ILE A 709 37.71 27.68 13.99
N ARG A 710 36.83 26.68 13.79
CA ARG A 710 35.38 26.89 13.73
C ARG A 710 34.80 27.45 15.03
N HIS A 711 35.32 27.06 16.19
CA HIS A 711 34.85 27.57 17.47
C HIS A 711 35.27 29.03 17.70
N SER A 712 36.49 29.41 17.25
CA SER A 712 36.99 30.79 17.30
C SER A 712 36.21 31.75 16.41
N LEU A 713 35.91 31.36 15.16
CA LEU A 713 35.18 32.21 14.21
C LEU A 713 33.69 32.36 14.54
N LEU A 714 33.07 31.40 15.22
CA LEU A 714 31.66 31.48 15.64
C LEU A 714 31.43 32.18 16.99
N THR A 715 32.43 32.28 17.86
CA THR A 715 32.31 33.01 19.14
C THR A 715 32.72 34.49 19.03
N GLY A 716 33.32 34.91 17.91
CA GLY A 716 33.82 36.26 17.69
C GLY A 716 32.80 37.35 17.36
N SER A 717 31.51 37.04 17.13
CA SER A 717 30.50 38.02 16.66
C SER A 717 29.44 38.45 17.69
N TYR A 718 29.46 37.91 18.92
CA TYR A 718 28.51 38.26 19.99
C TYR A 718 29.18 38.95 21.19
N ARG A 719 29.71 40.17 20.95
CA ARG A 719 30.09 41.10 22.04
C ARG A 719 30.27 42.55 21.55
N GLN A 720 29.16 43.25 21.27
CA GLN A 720 28.98 44.71 21.45
C GLN A 720 27.60 45.18 20.93
N VAL A 721 26.55 45.08 21.76
CA VAL A 721 25.47 46.10 21.93
C VAL A 721 24.86 45.90 23.33
N ALA A 722 25.47 46.54 24.33
CA ALA A 722 24.92 46.92 25.65
C ALA A 722 26.03 47.63 26.42
#